data_AF-A0AA36HBX6-F1
#
_entry.id   AF-A0AA36HBX6-F1
#
_cell.length_a   1.000
_cell.length_b   1.000
_cell.length_c   1.000
_cell.angle_alpha   90.00
_cell.angle_beta   90.00
_cell.angle_gamma   90.00
#
_symmetry.space_group_name_H-M   'P 1'
#
loop_
_entity.id
_entity.type
_entity.pdbx_description
1 polymer ?
#
loop_
_entity_poly.entity_id
_entity_poly.type
_entity_poly.pdbx_seq_one_letter_code
_entity_poly.pdbx_strand_id
1 'polypeptide(L)'
;MPYISSSRALKLRCTFETSETEEVTINSIDEKKNLTKLCRFATKIELLDALVFTADGLNQSDFNFLLGKELNMCVEAKNTNLNGIKIETKTIKGNCTGPVLRIINNNQLEFLKIEEELLNSFKGYSEKLVAVRGNTKLIEQDLKELRKFGSVIDLQERGECSMPEPLSDFASIANCTSIYGDLRVETTTPITISDAMKGRYRYEGCVKIENSTLENVDFLEAFSFFKPTPFCRQSIRFNRKLCIKNLKYIANVFVDIEVDHNKDGCNEECVGGIVTEKYLKNNEGCKHVYGNLSIIAWKKKPENVGVLSNIRSIEGILIIEDNINLQNFTEFSNLQEIGNRTDNSVIMIIRNNSDLSDLPLPSLDYASIWKPDPRIELVNNPKLTRKSTHYMTQHPATKIPQTGLQLDTREEKAPKKLRIFDAVIDFLALHKAYFIVSVVAAVMIILLILLAITSSKLKSKSRSLLPLPPYNLPKRSKEVLAAMCKDVVVNIPMVWCILDRPLLWHNVMKNEDSSSTSQGETPKQNMIALAPNALVQTAKESDYNKPLLQRVQMFLDYDYIVMIGSSDDITKIVPRLPKQIGNQSLYMDGRNGFSVAYKLMAMEYLSPNIIHYKYEARNVRKKSQKMLHVLFYLWEKKRLPIEFFELMQLLKFCSQRKVMCVSDRRKEVFSLLYLIFKQVMLSKEPPNITKTFQQHLRSCNGAPLDRFEMLFVMRFILHWAQETSSIPLQLKEKHSMWCHLYTQMSEISDRHYNYMSIHPQHLAGDIAWLEEDLKAAYASLTGICSFSEHPRTAMLDKYRMMTEEEKKREANLQAQTDPIYSEPRKEKDQFNFSPAITKKKSTRSIIRSKEKVISKDKETSIEANDLSKEDNVKEESLEEKPKSRSVTIESSSREGVKHDKSPEKKHLQITDY
;
A
#
# COMPACT_ATOMS: atom_id res chain seq x y z
N MET A 1 -7.56 -24.01 7.76
CA MET A 1 -8.95 -23.65 7.34
C MET A 1 -9.04 -23.75 5.83
N PRO A 2 -10.17 -24.16 5.23
CA PRO A 2 -10.37 -24.03 3.80
C PRO A 2 -10.64 -22.55 3.46
N TYR A 3 -9.88 -21.98 2.53
CA TYR A 3 -10.18 -20.67 1.97
C TYR A 3 -11.52 -20.76 1.22
N ILE A 4 -12.58 -20.16 1.75
CA ILE A 4 -13.81 -19.93 0.99
C ILE A 4 -13.52 -18.78 0.02
N SER A 5 -12.91 -19.15 -1.11
CA SER A 5 -12.80 -18.28 -2.27
C SER A 5 -14.22 -17.97 -2.75
N SER A 6 -14.64 -16.70 -2.68
CA SER A 6 -15.78 -16.23 -3.46
C SER A 6 -15.33 -16.12 -4.93
N SER A 7 -15.14 -17.27 -5.59
CA SER A 7 -14.70 -17.35 -6.96
C SER A 7 -15.76 -16.69 -7.85
N ARG A 8 -15.44 -15.52 -8.38
CA ARG A 8 -16.20 -14.94 -9.49
C ARG A 8 -16.17 -15.93 -10.64
N ALA A 9 -17.31 -16.13 -11.30
CA ALA A 9 -17.38 -16.98 -12.48
C ALA A 9 -16.38 -16.46 -13.54
N LEU A 10 -15.62 -17.39 -14.13
CA LEU A 10 -14.66 -17.08 -15.18
C LEU A 10 -15.38 -17.16 -16.53
N LYS A 11 -15.39 -16.09 -17.31
CA LYS A 11 -15.87 -16.12 -18.71
C LYS A 11 -14.70 -16.29 -19.67
N LEU A 12 -14.76 -17.36 -20.45
CA LEU A 12 -13.83 -17.67 -21.53
C LEU A 12 -14.51 -17.45 -22.89
N ARG A 13 -13.74 -17.04 -23.89
CA ARG A 13 -14.13 -17.10 -25.30
C ARG A 13 -13.23 -18.10 -26.01
N CYS A 14 -13.84 -19.10 -26.62
CA CYS A 14 -13.15 -20.15 -27.37
C CYS A 14 -13.42 -19.94 -28.86
N THR A 15 -12.35 -19.74 -29.63
CA THR A 15 -12.41 -19.45 -31.09
C THR A 15 -11.99 -20.69 -31.86
N PHE A 16 -12.77 -21.09 -32.86
CA PHE A 16 -12.56 -22.30 -33.67
C PHE A 16 -11.88 -21.98 -35.01
N GLU A 17 -11.44 -23.00 -35.75
CA GLU A 17 -10.84 -22.84 -37.09
C GLU A 17 -11.77 -22.13 -38.10
N THR A 18 -13.09 -22.32 -37.93
CA THR A 18 -14.16 -21.64 -38.68
C THR A 18 -14.25 -20.13 -38.38
N SER A 19 -13.42 -19.60 -37.48
CA SER A 19 -13.53 -18.26 -36.87
C SER A 19 -14.81 -18.02 -36.05
N GLU A 20 -15.63 -19.04 -35.84
CA GLU A 20 -16.74 -19.00 -34.89
C GLU A 20 -16.20 -18.89 -33.45
N THR A 21 -17.01 -18.28 -32.57
CA THR A 21 -16.65 -18.07 -31.16
C THR A 21 -17.77 -18.50 -30.23
N GLU A 22 -17.44 -19.33 -29.24
CA GLU A 22 -18.35 -19.71 -28.15
C GLU A 22 -17.89 -19.06 -26.84
N GLU A 23 -18.82 -18.50 -26.07
CA GLU A 23 -18.54 -17.94 -24.74
C GLU A 23 -18.99 -18.91 -23.64
N VAL A 24 -18.01 -19.37 -22.86
CA VAL A 24 -18.17 -20.39 -21.82
C VAL A 24 -18.01 -19.72 -20.45
N THR A 25 -19.02 -19.87 -19.58
CA THR A 25 -18.95 -19.39 -18.20
C THR A 25 -18.67 -20.55 -17.25
N ILE A 26 -17.58 -20.47 -16.50
CA ILE A 26 -17.16 -21.46 -15.49
C ILE A 26 -17.45 -20.89 -14.11
N ASN A 27 -18.43 -21.44 -13.42
CA ASN A 27 -18.89 -21.04 -12.10
C ASN A 27 -18.23 -21.83 -10.96
N SER A 28 -17.64 -22.98 -11.28
CA SER A 28 -17.10 -23.94 -10.30
C SER A 28 -15.81 -24.62 -10.78
N ILE A 29 -15.06 -25.17 -9.82
CA ILE A 29 -13.85 -25.97 -10.10
C ILE A 29 -14.20 -27.25 -10.88
N ASP A 30 -15.41 -27.80 -10.72
CA ASP A 30 -15.85 -28.99 -11.47
C ASP A 30 -16.29 -28.68 -12.90
N GLU A 31 -16.87 -27.50 -13.16
CA GLU A 31 -17.04 -26.99 -14.53
C GLU A 31 -15.69 -26.79 -15.23
N LYS A 32 -14.68 -26.29 -14.49
CA LYS A 32 -13.32 -26.08 -14.99
C LYS A 32 -12.66 -27.38 -15.49
N LYS A 33 -12.90 -28.52 -14.84
CA LYS A 33 -12.47 -29.85 -15.29
C LYS A 33 -13.08 -30.27 -16.64
N ASN A 34 -14.17 -29.64 -17.07
CA ASN A 34 -14.79 -29.90 -18.37
C ASN A 34 -14.28 -28.96 -19.48
N LEU A 35 -13.31 -28.09 -19.22
CA LEU A 35 -12.74 -27.15 -20.21
C LEU A 35 -12.31 -27.83 -21.51
N THR A 36 -11.66 -28.99 -21.44
CA THR A 36 -11.23 -29.79 -22.60
C THR A 36 -12.39 -30.29 -23.46
N LYS A 37 -13.59 -30.48 -22.87
CA LYS A 37 -14.81 -30.80 -23.63
C LYS A 37 -15.42 -29.54 -24.24
N LEU A 38 -15.52 -28.47 -23.45
CA LEU A 38 -16.16 -27.21 -23.82
C LEU A 38 -15.42 -26.48 -24.94
N CYS A 39 -14.09 -26.55 -24.98
CA CYS A 39 -13.27 -25.84 -25.97
C CYS A 39 -12.40 -26.77 -26.83
N ARG A 40 -12.79 -28.06 -26.97
CA ARG A 40 -11.98 -29.14 -27.59
C ARG A 40 -11.31 -28.75 -28.91
N PHE A 41 -12.08 -28.14 -29.81
CA PHE A 41 -11.67 -27.77 -31.17
C PHE A 41 -11.26 -26.29 -31.30
N ALA A 42 -11.21 -25.54 -30.20
CA ALA A 42 -10.75 -24.16 -30.24
C ALA A 42 -9.27 -24.10 -30.64
N THR A 43 -8.89 -23.15 -31.48
CA THR A 43 -7.49 -22.80 -31.79
C THR A 43 -6.96 -21.76 -30.80
N LYS A 44 -7.84 -20.88 -30.32
CA LYS A 44 -7.54 -19.76 -29.43
C LYS A 44 -8.53 -19.68 -28.27
N ILE A 45 -8.03 -19.37 -27.08
CA ILE A 45 -8.82 -19.18 -25.87
C ILE A 45 -8.48 -17.83 -25.23
N GLU A 46 -9.49 -17.04 -24.89
CA GLU A 46 -9.39 -15.69 -24.32
C GLU A 46 -10.16 -15.60 -22.99
N LEU A 47 -9.63 -14.90 -22.00
CA LEU A 47 -10.27 -14.69 -20.69
C LEU A 47 -10.86 -13.26 -20.65
N LEU A 48 -12.18 -13.14 -20.47
CA LEU A 48 -12.89 -11.88 -20.68
C LEU A 48 -12.96 -10.99 -19.43
N ASP A 49 -13.28 -11.57 -18.27
CA ASP A 49 -13.59 -10.82 -17.04
C ASP A 49 -12.48 -10.84 -15.97
N ALA A 50 -11.50 -11.73 -16.13
CA ALA A 50 -10.37 -11.92 -15.23
C ALA A 50 -9.05 -11.73 -15.97
N LEU A 51 -7.97 -11.43 -15.24
CA LEU A 51 -6.64 -11.27 -15.83
C LEU A 51 -5.85 -12.58 -15.82
N VAL A 52 -6.04 -13.41 -14.78
CA VAL A 52 -5.27 -14.64 -14.56
C VAL A 52 -6.19 -15.85 -14.58
N PHE A 53 -5.86 -16.83 -15.42
CA PHE A 53 -6.41 -18.18 -15.37
C PHE A 53 -5.50 -19.06 -14.52
N THR A 54 -6.00 -19.50 -13.37
CA THR A 54 -5.29 -20.41 -12.46
C THR A 54 -5.43 -21.86 -12.91
N ALA A 55 -4.48 -22.74 -12.59
CA ALA A 55 -4.52 -24.17 -12.94
C ALA A 55 -5.22 -25.06 -11.88
N ASP A 56 -5.79 -24.47 -10.82
CA ASP A 56 -6.47 -25.20 -9.76
C ASP A 56 -7.63 -26.07 -10.29
N GLY A 57 -7.69 -27.31 -9.79
CA GLY A 57 -8.69 -28.31 -10.15
C GLY A 57 -8.48 -29.02 -11.48
N LEU A 58 -7.62 -28.51 -12.38
CA LEU A 58 -7.27 -29.19 -13.62
C LEU A 58 -6.30 -30.35 -13.36
N ASN A 59 -6.45 -31.43 -14.13
CA ASN A 59 -5.43 -32.47 -14.22
C ASN A 59 -4.38 -32.09 -15.28
N GLN A 60 -3.31 -32.89 -15.36
CA GLN A 60 -2.21 -32.68 -16.29
C GLN A 60 -2.62 -32.67 -17.76
N SER A 61 -3.59 -33.50 -18.17
CA SER A 61 -4.06 -33.54 -19.55
C SER A 61 -4.82 -32.27 -19.92
N ASP A 62 -5.73 -31.82 -19.05
CA ASP A 62 -6.56 -30.64 -19.32
C ASP A 62 -5.76 -29.33 -19.28
N PHE A 63 -4.75 -29.24 -18.41
CA PHE A 63 -3.88 -28.07 -18.35
C PHE A 63 -2.91 -28.02 -19.55
N ASN A 64 -2.34 -29.15 -19.96
CA ASN A 64 -1.52 -29.21 -21.18
C ASN A 64 -2.36 -28.97 -22.45
N PHE A 65 -3.62 -29.42 -22.49
CA PHE A 65 -4.56 -29.09 -23.56
C PHE A 65 -4.76 -27.58 -23.71
N LEU A 66 -5.00 -26.86 -22.61
CA LEU A 66 -5.10 -25.39 -22.60
C LEU A 66 -3.81 -24.75 -23.12
N LEU A 67 -2.65 -25.22 -22.66
CA LEU A 67 -1.33 -24.72 -23.04
C LEU A 67 -0.88 -25.12 -24.46
N GLY A 68 -1.69 -25.88 -25.20
CA GLY A 68 -1.54 -26.13 -26.63
C GLY A 68 -2.33 -25.18 -27.54
N LYS A 69 -3.09 -24.22 -26.98
CA LYS A 69 -3.91 -23.25 -27.73
C LYS A 69 -3.29 -21.85 -27.71
N GLU A 70 -3.60 -20.99 -28.67
CA GLU A 70 -3.24 -19.56 -28.54
C GLU A 70 -3.98 -18.93 -27.34
N LEU A 71 -3.27 -18.28 -26.43
CA LEU A 71 -3.85 -17.75 -25.20
C LEU A 71 -3.85 -16.23 -25.18
N ASN A 72 -5.04 -15.64 -24.94
CA ASN A 72 -5.18 -14.23 -24.56
C ASN A 72 -5.63 -14.12 -23.09
N MET A 73 -4.74 -14.52 -22.18
CA MET A 73 -4.86 -14.46 -20.72
C MET A 73 -3.48 -14.63 -20.05
N CYS A 74 -3.34 -14.21 -18.79
CA CYS A 74 -2.22 -14.67 -17.96
C CYS A 74 -2.52 -16.07 -17.43
N VAL A 75 -1.52 -16.94 -17.29
CA VAL A 75 -1.70 -18.32 -16.78
C VAL A 75 -0.87 -18.56 -15.52
N GLU A 76 -1.49 -19.16 -14.49
CA GLU A 76 -0.83 -19.45 -13.22
C GLU A 76 -1.10 -20.88 -12.72
N ALA A 77 -0.07 -21.72 -12.73
CA ALA A 77 -0.02 -22.95 -11.96
C ALA A 77 0.67 -22.70 -10.62
N LYS A 78 -0.06 -22.14 -9.63
CA LYS A 78 0.40 -22.03 -8.23
C LYS A 78 -0.13 -23.19 -7.38
N ASN A 79 0.72 -23.81 -6.56
CA ASN A 79 0.35 -24.82 -5.54
C ASN A 79 -0.45 -26.01 -6.13
N THR A 80 -0.05 -26.50 -7.31
CA THR A 80 -0.72 -27.61 -8.01
C THR A 80 0.00 -28.95 -7.85
N ASN A 81 -0.66 -30.04 -8.21
CA ASN A 81 -0.13 -31.42 -8.20
C ASN A 81 0.12 -31.96 -9.62
N LEU A 82 0.65 -31.14 -10.53
CA LEU A 82 0.88 -31.53 -11.94
C LEU A 82 2.30 -32.09 -12.09
N ASN A 83 2.46 -33.33 -12.58
CA ASN A 83 3.77 -33.96 -12.65
C ASN A 83 4.59 -33.51 -13.88
N GLY A 84 3.93 -33.15 -14.98
CA GLY A 84 4.58 -32.69 -16.20
C GLY A 84 3.78 -31.62 -16.93
N ILE A 85 4.40 -30.46 -17.21
CA ILE A 85 3.77 -29.37 -17.97
C ILE A 85 4.43 -29.26 -19.34
N LYS A 86 3.61 -29.27 -20.41
CA LYS A 86 4.04 -29.09 -21.79
C LYS A 86 3.31 -27.90 -22.39
N ILE A 87 4.06 -26.91 -22.85
CA ILE A 87 3.55 -25.66 -23.41
C ILE A 87 3.90 -25.65 -24.89
N GLU A 88 2.94 -26.08 -25.71
CA GLU A 88 3.06 -26.18 -27.17
C GLU A 88 2.59 -24.92 -27.88
N THR A 89 1.88 -24.02 -27.18
CA THR A 89 1.41 -22.76 -27.74
C THR A 89 2.55 -21.84 -28.14
N LYS A 90 2.42 -21.23 -29.32
CA LYS A 90 3.34 -20.23 -29.86
C LYS A 90 3.13 -18.84 -29.26
N THR A 91 1.94 -18.56 -28.70
CA THR A 91 1.62 -17.24 -28.16
C THR A 91 0.80 -17.30 -26.85
N ILE A 92 1.32 -16.62 -25.84
CA ILE A 92 0.58 -16.25 -24.62
C ILE A 92 0.64 -14.73 -24.51
N LYS A 93 -0.51 -14.08 -24.61
CA LYS A 93 -0.68 -12.63 -24.47
C LYS A 93 -1.60 -12.39 -23.28
N GLY A 94 -1.31 -11.40 -22.47
CA GLY A 94 -2.13 -11.07 -21.31
C GLY A 94 -1.72 -9.75 -20.71
N ASN A 95 -2.65 -9.03 -20.09
CA ASN A 95 -2.33 -7.81 -19.37
C ASN A 95 -2.05 -8.17 -17.90
N CYS A 96 -0.81 -8.53 -17.63
CA CYS A 96 -0.40 -9.21 -16.41
C CYS A 96 0.38 -8.30 -15.47
N THR A 97 0.36 -8.65 -14.19
CA THR A 97 0.91 -7.86 -13.08
C THR A 97 2.36 -8.22 -12.76
N GLY A 98 3.09 -8.66 -13.77
CA GLY A 98 4.23 -9.56 -13.66
C GLY A 98 4.18 -10.60 -14.79
N PRO A 99 4.79 -11.79 -14.62
CA PRO A 99 4.90 -12.79 -15.67
C PRO A 99 3.55 -13.20 -16.28
N VAL A 100 3.47 -13.32 -17.60
CA VAL A 100 2.28 -13.81 -18.32
C VAL A 100 2.05 -15.30 -18.09
N LEU A 101 3.11 -16.03 -17.72
CA LEU A 101 3.08 -17.44 -17.36
C LEU A 101 3.81 -17.63 -16.03
N ARG A 102 3.13 -18.22 -15.05
CA ARG A 102 3.65 -18.52 -13.71
C ARG A 102 3.48 -20.00 -13.40
N ILE A 103 4.57 -20.70 -13.09
CA ILE A 103 4.60 -22.09 -12.65
C ILE A 103 5.33 -22.12 -11.31
N ILE A 104 4.56 -22.03 -10.23
CA ILE A 104 5.08 -21.66 -8.92
C ILE A 104 4.64 -22.68 -7.87
N ASN A 105 5.56 -23.15 -7.04
CA ASN A 105 5.27 -23.98 -5.87
C ASN A 105 4.54 -25.32 -6.21
N ASN A 106 4.79 -25.91 -7.38
CA ASN A 106 4.32 -27.26 -7.69
C ASN A 106 5.39 -28.27 -7.26
N ASN A 107 5.20 -28.90 -6.11
CA ASN A 107 6.14 -29.85 -5.53
C ASN A 107 6.15 -31.24 -6.22
N GLN A 108 5.22 -31.51 -7.14
CA GLN A 108 5.20 -32.74 -7.94
C GLN A 108 5.75 -32.56 -9.36
N LEU A 109 6.01 -31.33 -9.81
CA LEU A 109 6.47 -31.06 -11.16
C LEU A 109 7.88 -31.65 -11.38
N GLU A 110 7.94 -32.74 -12.13
CA GLU A 110 9.16 -33.44 -12.52
C GLU A 110 9.67 -32.94 -13.88
N PHE A 111 8.77 -32.59 -14.79
CA PHE A 111 9.08 -32.17 -16.17
C PHE A 111 8.40 -30.86 -16.59
N LEU A 112 9.13 -29.98 -17.27
CA LEU A 112 8.63 -28.76 -17.88
C LEU A 112 9.26 -28.52 -19.26
N LYS A 113 8.45 -28.60 -20.31
CA LYS A 113 8.85 -28.18 -21.66
C LYS A 113 8.04 -26.97 -22.13
N ILE A 114 8.75 -25.94 -22.59
CA ILE A 114 8.17 -24.74 -23.19
C ILE A 114 8.69 -24.60 -24.61
N GLU A 115 7.80 -24.39 -25.58
CA GLU A 115 8.17 -24.25 -26.98
C GLU A 115 9.07 -23.03 -27.20
N GLU A 116 10.16 -23.21 -27.96
CA GLU A 116 11.16 -22.16 -28.17
C GLU A 116 10.56 -20.94 -28.92
N GLU A 117 9.59 -21.15 -29.80
CA GLU A 117 8.90 -20.07 -30.53
C GLU A 117 8.20 -19.08 -29.59
N LEU A 118 7.56 -19.58 -28.52
CA LEU A 118 6.94 -18.76 -27.48
C LEU A 118 7.97 -17.92 -26.75
N LEU A 119 9.07 -18.53 -26.32
CA LEU A 119 10.14 -17.84 -25.59
C LEU A 119 10.87 -16.82 -26.48
N ASN A 120 11.01 -17.11 -27.78
CA ASN A 120 11.53 -16.18 -28.77
C ASN A 120 10.58 -14.99 -29.00
N SER A 121 9.26 -15.19 -28.96
CA SER A 121 8.26 -14.10 -29.07
C SER A 121 8.35 -13.06 -27.94
N PHE A 122 8.99 -13.43 -26.81
CA PHE A 122 9.22 -12.58 -25.65
C PHE A 122 10.60 -11.90 -25.62
N LYS A 123 11.47 -12.14 -26.62
CA LYS A 123 12.76 -11.43 -26.71
C LYS A 123 12.53 -9.93 -26.97
N GLY A 124 13.24 -9.08 -26.22
CA GLY A 124 13.17 -7.62 -26.33
C GLY A 124 12.25 -6.93 -25.31
N TYR A 125 11.49 -7.68 -24.51
CA TYR A 125 10.82 -7.13 -23.34
C TYR A 125 11.81 -6.87 -22.21
N SER A 126 11.60 -5.80 -21.43
CA SER A 126 12.45 -5.41 -20.29
C SER A 126 12.17 -6.20 -19.01
N GLU A 127 11.08 -6.96 -18.99
CA GLU A 127 10.59 -7.71 -17.83
C GLU A 127 10.59 -9.21 -18.14
N LYS A 128 10.77 -10.03 -17.09
CA LYS A 128 10.72 -11.48 -17.20
C LYS A 128 9.27 -11.94 -17.34
N LEU A 129 8.87 -12.31 -18.55
CA LEU A 129 7.50 -12.68 -18.89
C LEU A 129 7.10 -14.11 -18.47
N VAL A 130 8.06 -14.97 -18.13
CA VAL A 130 7.81 -16.31 -17.59
C VAL A 130 8.46 -16.45 -16.21
N ALA A 131 7.78 -17.06 -15.24
CA ALA A 131 8.39 -17.42 -13.95
C ALA A 131 8.14 -18.89 -13.58
N VAL A 132 9.22 -19.60 -13.24
CA VAL A 132 9.22 -21.01 -12.83
C VAL A 132 10.00 -21.12 -11.51
N ARG A 133 9.29 -21.13 -10.37
CA ARG A 133 9.89 -21.01 -9.02
C ARG A 133 9.32 -22.02 -8.02
N GLY A 134 10.12 -22.48 -7.07
CA GLY A 134 9.67 -23.35 -5.96
C GLY A 134 9.19 -24.77 -6.36
N ASN A 135 9.56 -25.27 -7.54
CA ASN A 135 9.16 -26.60 -8.03
C ASN A 135 10.24 -27.64 -7.70
N THR A 136 10.16 -28.27 -6.53
CA THR A 136 11.27 -29.05 -5.93
C THR A 136 11.76 -30.23 -6.79
N LYS A 137 10.87 -30.92 -7.50
CA LYS A 137 11.20 -32.11 -8.29
C LYS A 137 11.70 -31.82 -9.71
N LEU A 138 11.66 -30.57 -10.16
CA LEU A 138 11.90 -30.24 -11.56
C LEU A 138 13.33 -30.59 -11.99
N ILE A 139 13.46 -31.38 -13.05
CA ILE A 139 14.76 -31.91 -13.46
C ILE A 139 15.72 -30.83 -13.98
N GLU A 140 17.00 -31.01 -13.68
CA GLU A 140 18.07 -30.06 -14.04
C GLU A 140 18.30 -29.95 -15.56
N GLN A 141 17.84 -30.93 -16.35
CA GLN A 141 17.90 -30.85 -17.82
C GLN A 141 16.99 -29.73 -18.34
N ASP A 142 15.71 -29.74 -17.96
CA ASP A 142 14.72 -28.73 -18.35
C ASP A 142 15.17 -27.33 -17.89
N LEU A 143 15.71 -27.22 -16.67
CA LEU A 143 16.28 -25.97 -16.18
C LEU A 143 17.45 -25.50 -17.05
N LYS A 144 18.37 -26.38 -17.48
CA LYS A 144 19.47 -26.04 -18.39
C LYS A 144 18.99 -25.59 -19.77
N GLU A 145 17.92 -26.19 -20.29
CA GLU A 145 17.33 -25.78 -21.57
C GLU A 145 16.69 -24.39 -21.46
N LEU A 146 15.91 -24.13 -20.41
CA LEU A 146 15.26 -22.85 -20.18
C LEU A 146 16.23 -21.71 -19.84
N ARG A 147 17.38 -21.98 -19.18
CA ARG A 147 18.43 -20.98 -18.89
C ARG A 147 18.97 -20.26 -20.13
N LYS A 148 18.87 -20.86 -21.33
CA LYS A 148 19.23 -20.23 -22.61
C LYS A 148 18.42 -18.95 -22.90
N PHE A 149 17.27 -18.78 -22.24
CA PHE A 149 16.34 -17.65 -22.39
C PHE A 149 16.30 -16.75 -21.14
N GLY A 150 17.39 -16.68 -20.36
CA GLY A 150 17.42 -16.03 -19.04
C GLY A 150 17.06 -14.53 -18.97
N SER A 151 17.00 -13.82 -20.10
CA SER A 151 16.44 -12.46 -20.17
C SER A 151 14.90 -12.42 -20.11
N VAL A 152 14.24 -13.51 -20.52
CA VAL A 152 12.78 -13.67 -20.60
C VAL A 152 12.22 -14.41 -19.39
N ILE A 153 13.01 -15.32 -18.79
CA ILE A 153 12.52 -16.25 -17.77
C ILE A 153 13.11 -15.94 -16.39
N ASP A 154 12.27 -15.93 -15.36
CA ASP A 154 12.69 -16.10 -13.97
C ASP A 154 12.68 -17.57 -13.60
N LEU A 155 13.86 -18.11 -13.33
CA LEU A 155 14.06 -19.55 -13.23
C LEU A 155 14.73 -19.89 -11.90
N GLN A 156 14.20 -20.91 -11.24
CA GLN A 156 14.71 -21.46 -10.01
C GLN A 156 16.09 -22.13 -10.12
N GLU A 157 16.74 -22.29 -8.97
CA GLU A 157 17.81 -23.27 -8.77
C GLU A 157 17.24 -24.71 -8.75
N ARG A 158 18.12 -25.71 -8.96
CA ARG A 158 17.77 -27.12 -8.83
C ARG A 158 17.37 -27.44 -7.39
N GLY A 159 16.21 -28.07 -7.19
CA GLY A 159 15.72 -28.40 -5.84
C GLY A 159 15.23 -27.21 -5.03
N GLU A 160 14.93 -26.07 -5.68
CA GLU A 160 14.25 -24.95 -5.01
C GLU A 160 12.85 -25.37 -4.54
N CYS A 161 12.53 -25.04 -3.29
CA CYS A 161 11.25 -25.37 -2.66
C CYS A 161 10.35 -24.15 -2.51
N SER A 162 9.04 -24.39 -2.47
CA SER A 162 8.09 -23.40 -1.94
C SER A 162 8.42 -23.09 -0.47
N MET A 163 8.36 -21.82 -0.09
CA MET A 163 8.13 -21.45 1.30
C MET A 163 6.75 -22.00 1.73
N PRO A 164 6.62 -22.68 2.87
CA PRO A 164 5.32 -23.06 3.40
C PRO A 164 4.49 -21.82 3.79
N GLU A 165 3.22 -21.80 3.38
CA GLU A 165 2.27 -20.73 3.68
C GLU A 165 1.15 -21.29 4.60
N PRO A 166 1.22 -21.16 5.95
CA PRO A 166 2.29 -20.57 6.76
C PRO A 166 3.44 -21.56 7.08
N LEU A 167 4.57 -21.03 7.55
CA LEU A 167 5.67 -21.81 8.12
C LEU A 167 5.36 -22.20 9.57
N SER A 168 5.32 -23.50 9.84
CA SER A 168 5.21 -24.09 11.19
C SER A 168 6.52 -24.69 11.70
N ASP A 169 7.31 -25.27 10.79
CA ASP A 169 8.51 -26.05 11.06
C ASP A 169 9.37 -26.18 9.78
N PHE A 170 10.60 -26.66 9.94
CA PHE A 170 11.54 -26.86 8.83
C PHE A 170 11.43 -28.24 8.15
N ALA A 171 10.58 -29.16 8.58
CA ALA A 171 10.57 -30.53 8.06
C ALA A 171 10.18 -30.56 6.58
N SER A 172 9.21 -29.72 6.20
CA SER A 172 8.76 -29.52 4.81
C SER A 172 9.84 -28.98 3.86
N ILE A 173 10.86 -28.30 4.39
CA ILE A 173 11.96 -27.66 3.64
C ILE A 173 13.34 -28.24 3.99
N ALA A 174 13.41 -29.35 4.74
CA ALA A 174 14.67 -29.91 5.24
C ALA A 174 15.66 -30.29 4.11
N ASN A 175 15.14 -30.79 2.99
CA ASN A 175 15.93 -31.27 1.86
C ASN A 175 16.26 -30.18 0.81
N CYS A 176 15.92 -28.93 1.09
CA CYS A 176 16.04 -27.80 0.16
C CYS A 176 17.34 -27.01 0.41
N THR A 177 17.84 -26.35 -0.64
CA THR A 177 18.97 -25.39 -0.55
C THR A 177 18.55 -23.98 -0.96
N SER A 178 17.60 -23.86 -1.90
CA SER A 178 16.90 -22.62 -2.25
C SER A 178 15.43 -22.72 -1.85
N ILE A 179 14.83 -21.61 -1.42
CA ILE A 179 13.43 -21.48 -1.05
C ILE A 179 12.85 -20.21 -1.68
N TYR A 180 11.63 -20.30 -2.22
CA TYR A 180 10.92 -19.21 -2.85
C TYR A 180 9.51 -19.00 -2.26
N GLY A 181 9.13 -17.76 -1.96
CA GLY A 181 7.75 -17.39 -1.60
C GLY A 181 7.61 -16.43 -0.41
N ASP A 182 6.37 -16.06 -0.05
CA ASP A 182 6.08 -15.23 1.12
C ASP A 182 6.28 -16.05 2.41
N LEU A 183 7.23 -15.66 3.27
CA LEU A 183 7.35 -16.18 4.63
C LEU A 183 6.26 -15.55 5.51
N ARG A 184 5.35 -16.38 6.00
CA ARG A 184 4.31 -16.02 6.96
C ARG A 184 4.33 -17.00 8.12
N VAL A 185 4.11 -16.49 9.33
CA VAL A 185 3.98 -17.32 10.53
C VAL A 185 2.66 -17.00 11.21
N GLU A 186 1.81 -18.02 11.33
CA GLU A 186 0.51 -17.96 12.02
C GLU A 186 0.50 -18.81 13.31
N THR A 187 1.60 -19.52 13.60
CA THR A 187 1.62 -20.53 14.67
C THR A 187 1.75 -19.95 16.06
N THR A 188 1.10 -20.62 17.02
CA THR A 188 1.32 -20.39 18.46
C THR A 188 2.55 -21.13 19.00
N THR A 189 3.02 -22.16 18.29
CA THR A 189 4.21 -22.93 18.63
C THR A 189 5.48 -22.16 18.25
N PRO A 190 6.50 -22.10 19.12
CA PRO A 190 7.82 -21.59 18.78
C PRO A 190 8.42 -22.38 17.61
N ILE A 191 8.92 -21.68 16.59
CA ILE A 191 9.68 -22.30 15.50
C ILE A 191 11.13 -22.43 15.96
N THR A 192 11.54 -23.64 16.34
CA THR A 192 12.92 -23.92 16.76
C THR A 192 13.81 -24.24 15.56
N ILE A 193 15.01 -23.67 15.54
CA ILE A 193 16.06 -23.97 14.55
C ILE A 193 17.22 -24.71 15.23
N SER A 194 17.77 -25.74 14.59
CA SER A 194 19.03 -26.37 15.00
C SER A 194 20.23 -25.62 14.41
N ASP A 195 21.40 -25.62 15.06
CA ASP A 195 22.59 -24.95 14.51
C ASP A 195 22.98 -25.43 13.10
N ALA A 196 22.72 -26.70 12.77
CA ALA A 196 22.92 -27.27 11.42
C ALA A 196 21.95 -26.73 10.32
N MET A 197 21.00 -25.87 10.69
CA MET A 197 20.09 -25.16 9.77
C MET A 197 20.43 -23.67 9.62
N LYS A 198 21.29 -23.10 10.48
CA LYS A 198 21.68 -21.69 10.40
C LYS A 198 22.43 -21.43 9.09
N GLY A 199 21.99 -20.43 8.35
CA GLY A 199 22.48 -20.06 7.02
C GLY A 199 22.37 -21.14 5.94
N ARG A 200 21.58 -22.20 6.16
CA ARG A 200 21.44 -23.33 5.23
C ARG A 200 20.72 -22.94 3.93
N TYR A 201 19.82 -21.97 3.98
CA TYR A 201 18.89 -21.69 2.89
C TYR A 201 19.17 -20.37 2.20
N ARG A 202 19.19 -20.42 0.87
CA ARG A 202 18.99 -19.24 0.00
C ARG A 202 17.50 -18.96 -0.06
N TYR A 203 17.08 -17.76 0.34
CA TYR A 203 15.67 -17.42 0.43
C TYR A 203 15.35 -16.21 -0.47
N GLU A 204 14.48 -16.42 -1.47
CA GLU A 204 13.95 -15.36 -2.30
C GLU A 204 12.45 -15.16 -2.05
N GLY A 205 12.05 -13.99 -1.51
CA GLY A 205 10.67 -13.85 -1.05
C GLY A 205 10.31 -12.55 -0.35
N CYS A 206 9.46 -12.67 0.67
CA CYS A 206 8.97 -11.60 1.54
C CYS A 206 8.82 -12.08 2.98
N VAL A 207 9.46 -11.41 3.94
CA VAL A 207 9.22 -11.64 5.37
C VAL A 207 8.00 -10.83 5.85
N LYS A 208 6.92 -11.52 6.24
CA LYS A 208 5.69 -10.92 6.77
C LYS A 208 5.26 -11.64 8.04
N ILE A 209 5.80 -11.22 9.19
CA ILE A 209 5.51 -11.80 10.51
C ILE A 209 4.62 -10.81 11.27
N GLU A 210 3.31 -11.00 11.19
CA GLU A 210 2.32 -10.07 11.72
C GLU A 210 1.34 -10.74 12.67
N ASN A 211 1.06 -10.11 13.81
CA ASN A 211 0.06 -10.57 14.79
C ASN A 211 0.30 -12.00 15.35
N SER A 212 1.52 -12.51 15.29
CA SER A 212 1.88 -13.83 15.84
C SER A 212 2.05 -13.77 17.37
N THR A 213 2.06 -14.95 18.00
CA THR A 213 2.41 -15.10 19.43
C THR A 213 3.85 -15.58 19.63
N LEU A 214 4.73 -15.42 18.63
CA LEU A 214 6.14 -15.75 18.73
C LEU A 214 6.82 -14.98 19.87
N GLU A 215 7.78 -15.61 20.53
CA GLU A 215 8.58 -15.00 21.60
C GLU A 215 9.98 -14.57 21.11
N ASN A 216 10.46 -15.18 20.02
CA ASN A 216 11.68 -14.84 19.29
C ASN A 216 11.47 -15.08 17.77
N VAL A 217 12.42 -14.62 16.95
CA VAL A 217 12.50 -14.90 15.51
C VAL A 217 13.85 -15.53 15.15
N ASP A 218 14.46 -16.26 16.08
CA ASP A 218 15.81 -16.81 15.94
C ASP A 218 15.88 -17.83 14.77
N PHE A 219 14.74 -18.41 14.37
CA PHE A 219 14.60 -19.23 13.17
C PHE A 219 14.90 -18.49 11.85
N LEU A 220 14.85 -17.16 11.82
CA LEU A 220 15.25 -16.38 10.66
C LEU A 220 16.75 -16.51 10.36
N GLU A 221 17.56 -16.97 11.34
CA GLU A 221 18.96 -17.33 11.11
C GLU A 221 19.14 -18.46 10.08
N ALA A 222 18.08 -19.19 9.73
CA ALA A 222 18.10 -20.19 8.66
C ALA A 222 18.32 -19.58 7.26
N PHE A 223 17.94 -18.31 7.08
CA PHE A 223 17.81 -17.64 5.78
C PHE A 223 18.86 -16.55 5.56
N SER A 224 20.11 -16.76 6.00
CA SER A 224 21.20 -15.76 5.91
C SER A 224 21.48 -15.25 4.50
N PHE A 225 21.10 -16.00 3.47
CA PHE A 225 21.23 -15.63 2.06
C PHE A 225 19.87 -15.17 1.53
N PHE A 226 19.43 -13.98 1.95
CA PHE A 226 18.14 -13.42 1.56
C PHE A 226 18.21 -12.54 0.30
N LYS A 227 17.16 -12.62 -0.52
CA LYS A 227 16.92 -11.76 -1.68
C LYS A 227 15.44 -11.31 -1.68
N PRO A 228 15.13 -10.03 -1.47
CA PRO A 228 13.75 -9.57 -1.53
C PRO A 228 13.20 -9.69 -2.95
N THR A 229 11.96 -10.14 -3.07
CA THR A 229 11.22 -10.05 -4.34
C THR A 229 10.91 -8.59 -4.67
N PRO A 230 10.83 -8.21 -5.97
CA PRO A 230 10.51 -6.83 -6.35
C PRO A 230 9.20 -6.35 -5.73
N PHE A 231 9.19 -5.10 -5.24
CA PHE A 231 8.04 -4.46 -4.56
C PHE A 231 7.60 -5.12 -3.25
N CYS A 232 8.45 -5.97 -2.65
CA CYS A 232 8.21 -6.55 -1.34
C CYS A 232 8.42 -5.53 -0.20
N ARG A 233 7.39 -5.30 0.63
CA ARG A 233 7.55 -4.72 1.97
C ARG A 233 7.79 -5.85 2.96
N GLN A 234 8.84 -5.73 3.76
CA GLN A 234 9.22 -6.70 4.79
C GLN A 234 8.86 -6.13 6.16
N SER A 235 8.20 -6.93 6.99
CA SER A 235 7.69 -6.46 8.27
C SER A 235 7.61 -7.55 9.33
N ILE A 236 8.04 -7.21 10.56
CA ILE A 236 7.86 -7.98 11.79
C ILE A 236 7.14 -7.08 12.77
N ARG A 237 5.81 -7.18 12.84
CA ARG A 237 4.98 -6.21 13.58
C ARG A 237 3.77 -6.76 14.31
N PHE A 238 3.36 -6.04 15.36
CA PHE A 238 2.22 -6.38 16.22
C PHE A 238 2.34 -7.72 16.97
N ASN A 239 3.55 -8.26 17.11
CA ASN A 239 3.79 -9.53 17.79
C ASN A 239 4.02 -9.28 19.29
N ARG A 240 2.93 -9.23 20.06
CA ARG A 240 2.91 -8.77 21.48
C ARG A 240 3.79 -9.54 22.47
N LYS A 241 4.31 -10.70 22.08
CA LYS A 241 5.23 -11.52 22.90
C LYS A 241 6.69 -11.48 22.42
N LEU A 242 6.95 -10.93 21.24
CA LEU A 242 8.21 -11.10 20.52
C LEU A 242 9.29 -10.15 21.05
N CYS A 243 10.36 -10.73 21.58
CA CYS A 243 11.66 -10.08 21.77
C CYS A 243 12.60 -10.49 20.62
N ILE A 244 13.24 -9.53 19.93
CA ILE A 244 14.23 -9.85 18.88
C ILE A 244 15.63 -9.71 19.48
N LYS A 245 16.29 -10.84 19.75
CA LYS A 245 17.59 -10.89 20.44
C LYS A 245 18.80 -10.50 19.60
N ASN A 246 18.69 -10.59 18.27
CA ASN A 246 19.79 -10.41 17.33
C ASN A 246 19.33 -9.47 16.21
N LEU A 247 18.90 -8.26 16.59
CA LEU A 247 18.24 -7.34 15.67
C LEU A 247 19.23 -6.82 14.62
N LYS A 248 20.52 -6.75 14.97
CA LYS A 248 21.64 -6.57 14.04
C LYS A 248 21.59 -7.52 12.86
N TYR A 249 21.52 -8.82 13.12
CA TYR A 249 21.52 -9.83 12.08
C TYR A 249 20.29 -9.68 11.18
N ILE A 250 19.13 -9.48 11.79
CA ILE A 250 17.87 -9.29 11.07
C ILE A 250 17.95 -8.08 10.12
N ALA A 251 18.39 -6.91 10.59
CA ALA A 251 18.50 -5.71 9.75
C ALA A 251 19.55 -5.83 8.64
N ASN A 252 20.64 -6.59 8.86
CA ASN A 252 21.69 -6.79 7.86
C ASN A 252 21.32 -7.81 6.78
N VAL A 253 20.57 -8.86 7.13
CA VAL A 253 20.15 -9.91 6.17
C VAL A 253 18.89 -9.48 5.42
N PHE A 254 17.90 -8.95 6.14
CA PHE A 254 16.60 -8.55 5.60
C PHE A 254 16.57 -7.03 5.37
N VAL A 255 17.22 -6.60 4.28
CA VAL A 255 17.30 -5.19 3.88
C VAL A 255 15.90 -4.56 3.84
N ASP A 256 15.73 -3.36 4.39
CA ASP A 256 14.44 -2.64 4.48
C ASP A 256 13.34 -3.35 5.33
N ILE A 257 13.70 -4.22 6.27
CA ILE A 257 12.74 -4.82 7.22
C ILE A 257 12.27 -3.83 8.28
N GLU A 258 10.95 -3.62 8.36
CA GLU A 258 10.32 -2.82 9.38
C GLU A 258 10.02 -3.66 10.63
N VAL A 259 10.51 -3.22 11.80
CA VAL A 259 10.27 -3.87 13.09
C VAL A 259 9.56 -2.88 14.01
N ASP A 260 8.27 -3.07 14.28
CA ASP A 260 7.50 -2.18 15.15
C ASP A 260 6.39 -2.90 15.96
N HIS A 261 5.91 -2.26 17.04
CA HIS A 261 4.81 -2.74 17.88
C HIS A 261 4.92 -4.21 18.36
N ASN A 262 6.13 -4.69 18.62
CA ASN A 262 6.39 -6.00 19.23
C ASN A 262 6.39 -5.86 20.77
N LYS A 263 6.98 -6.79 21.53
CA LYS A 263 6.94 -6.73 23.01
C LYS A 263 7.85 -5.62 23.56
N ASP A 264 7.28 -4.76 24.39
CA ASP A 264 7.99 -3.66 25.05
C ASP A 264 9.05 -4.18 26.05
N GLY A 265 10.13 -3.41 26.24
CA GLY A 265 11.19 -3.71 27.22
C GLY A 265 12.14 -4.86 26.87
N CYS A 266 12.03 -5.44 25.67
CA CYS A 266 12.89 -6.53 25.21
C CYS A 266 14.29 -6.10 24.73
N ASN A 267 14.47 -4.84 24.38
CA ASN A 267 15.46 -4.43 23.39
C ASN A 267 16.48 -3.42 23.97
N GLU A 268 17.68 -3.90 24.28
CA GLU A 268 18.87 -3.05 24.31
C GLU A 268 19.40 -2.77 22.89
N GLU A 269 18.92 -3.52 21.89
CA GLU A 269 19.28 -3.44 20.47
C GLU A 269 18.17 -2.81 19.61
N CYS A 270 18.52 -1.94 18.67
CA CYS A 270 17.58 -1.22 17.80
C CYS A 270 18.07 -1.14 16.36
N VAL A 271 17.14 -0.98 15.39
CA VAL A 271 17.50 -0.60 14.03
C VAL A 271 17.69 0.93 13.97
N GLY A 272 18.69 1.38 13.20
CA GLY A 272 18.87 2.77 12.84
C GLY A 272 17.71 3.31 11.99
N GLY A 273 17.55 4.63 11.95
CA GLY A 273 16.50 5.28 11.19
C GLY A 273 16.48 6.80 11.41
N ILE A 274 15.41 7.44 10.94
CA ILE A 274 15.17 8.85 11.21
C ILE A 274 14.59 8.99 12.62
N VAL A 275 15.29 9.73 13.47
CA VAL A 275 14.87 9.96 14.85
C VAL A 275 13.68 10.92 14.86
N THR A 276 12.53 10.38 15.26
CA THR A 276 11.23 11.04 15.41
C THR A 276 10.68 10.76 16.81
N GLU A 277 9.62 11.44 17.24
CA GLU A 277 8.94 11.11 18.51
C GLU A 277 8.50 9.63 18.56
N LYS A 278 8.06 9.08 17.42
CA LYS A 278 7.75 7.65 17.27
C LYS A 278 8.97 6.75 17.44
N TYR A 279 10.10 7.13 16.85
CA TYR A 279 11.37 6.40 17.04
C TYR A 279 11.76 6.38 18.52
N LEU A 280 11.68 7.53 19.21
CA LEU A 280 12.04 7.65 20.62
C LEU A 280 11.09 6.87 21.54
N LYS A 281 9.77 6.90 21.29
CA LYS A 281 8.79 6.09 22.05
C LYS A 281 9.00 4.59 21.83
N ASN A 282 9.30 4.16 20.61
CA ASN A 282 9.48 2.74 20.28
C ASN A 282 10.85 2.17 20.70
N ASN A 283 11.84 3.01 21.02
CA ASN A 283 13.21 2.61 21.32
C ASN A 283 13.69 3.18 22.68
N GLU A 284 12.79 3.28 23.68
CA GLU A 284 13.10 3.86 25.00
C GLU A 284 14.25 3.14 25.73
N GLY A 285 14.32 1.81 25.61
CA GLY A 285 15.38 0.97 26.20
C GLY A 285 16.70 0.88 25.41
N CYS A 286 16.83 1.61 24.30
CA CYS A 286 17.90 1.40 23.33
C CYS A 286 19.30 1.72 23.85
N LYS A 287 20.23 0.77 23.70
CA LYS A 287 21.67 0.96 23.97
C LYS A 287 22.56 0.77 22.75
N HIS A 288 22.13 -0.03 21.78
CA HIS A 288 22.93 -0.40 20.62
C HIS A 288 22.11 -0.23 19.34
N VAL A 289 22.55 0.64 18.44
CA VAL A 289 21.86 0.95 17.18
C VAL A 289 22.60 0.33 16.00
N TYR A 290 21.88 -0.45 15.18
CA TYR A 290 22.42 -1.08 13.97
C TYR A 290 21.92 -0.39 12.71
N GLY A 291 22.84 0.15 11.92
CA GLY A 291 22.53 1.03 10.78
C GLY A 291 22.64 2.52 11.14
N ASN A 292 22.30 3.38 10.18
CA ASN A 292 22.49 4.83 10.31
C ASN A 292 21.45 5.45 11.26
N LEU A 293 21.88 6.35 12.14
CA LEU A 293 20.99 7.11 13.02
C LEU A 293 20.92 8.56 12.54
N SER A 294 19.71 9.03 12.21
CA SER A 294 19.52 10.28 11.45
C SER A 294 18.62 11.28 12.19
N ILE A 295 19.22 12.33 12.73
CA ILE A 295 18.54 13.51 13.31
C ILE A 295 18.46 14.57 12.22
N ILE A 296 17.31 14.65 11.53
CA ILE A 296 17.16 15.49 10.33
C ILE A 296 15.97 16.43 10.45
N ALA A 297 16.16 17.69 10.08
CA ALA A 297 15.14 18.73 9.94
C ALA A 297 14.29 19.01 11.20
N TRP A 298 14.82 18.76 12.40
CA TRP A 298 14.17 19.09 13.67
C TRP A 298 14.01 20.60 13.81
N LYS A 299 12.85 21.02 14.33
CA LYS A 299 12.53 22.44 14.61
C LYS A 299 12.56 22.79 16.09
N LYS A 300 12.48 21.76 16.93
CA LYS A 300 12.54 21.73 18.39
C LYS A 300 13.02 20.32 18.72
N LYS A 301 13.75 20.14 19.82
CA LYS A 301 14.02 18.79 20.33
C LYS A 301 12.68 18.10 20.71
N PRO A 302 12.47 16.82 20.31
CA PRO A 302 11.36 15.98 20.78
C PRO A 302 11.29 15.91 22.31
N GLU A 303 10.11 15.68 22.87
CA GLU A 303 9.94 15.66 24.34
C GLU A 303 10.75 14.52 25.01
N ASN A 304 10.79 13.35 24.38
CA ASN A 304 11.55 12.19 24.86
C ASN A 304 12.98 12.10 24.26
N VAL A 305 13.58 13.22 23.82
CA VAL A 305 14.93 13.22 23.22
C VAL A 305 16.01 12.63 24.14
N GLY A 306 15.81 12.73 25.46
CA GLY A 306 16.71 12.17 26.47
C GLY A 306 16.91 10.64 26.37
N VAL A 307 15.99 9.92 25.72
CA VAL A 307 16.14 8.49 25.39
C VAL A 307 17.43 8.20 24.62
N LEU A 308 17.88 9.12 23.76
CA LEU A 308 19.14 8.95 23.01
C LEU A 308 20.36 8.79 23.94
N SER A 309 20.29 9.30 25.17
CA SER A 309 21.39 9.16 26.14
C SER A 309 21.57 7.72 26.63
N ASN A 310 20.61 6.83 26.40
CA ASN A 310 20.78 5.40 26.65
C ASN A 310 21.71 4.73 25.61
N ILE A 311 21.86 5.33 24.42
CA ILE A 311 22.64 4.77 23.31
C ILE A 311 24.14 4.84 23.63
N ARG A 312 24.76 3.66 23.65
CA ARG A 312 26.19 3.39 23.85
C ARG A 312 26.93 3.10 22.57
N SER A 313 26.29 2.51 21.55
CA SER A 313 26.95 2.33 20.25
C SER A 313 26.03 2.54 19.05
N ILE A 314 26.62 3.03 17.95
CA ILE A 314 25.98 3.17 16.64
C ILE A 314 26.87 2.48 15.59
N GLU A 315 26.42 1.33 15.11
CA GLU A 315 27.05 0.58 14.02
C GLU A 315 26.51 1.03 12.67
N GLY A 316 26.89 2.26 12.29
CA GLY A 316 26.47 2.95 11.08
C GLY A 316 27.06 4.36 11.03
N ILE A 317 26.36 5.27 10.36
CA ILE A 317 26.68 6.70 10.32
C ILE A 317 25.74 7.46 11.24
N LEU A 318 26.26 8.30 12.12
CA LEU A 318 25.48 9.31 12.83
C LEU A 318 25.32 10.56 11.96
N ILE A 319 24.08 10.89 11.59
CA ILE A 319 23.74 12.01 10.70
C ILE A 319 22.93 13.04 11.48
N ILE A 320 23.39 14.28 11.52
CA ILE A 320 22.74 15.43 12.17
C ILE A 320 22.66 16.57 11.14
N GLU A 321 21.53 16.68 10.43
CA GLU A 321 21.42 17.55 9.23
C GLU A 321 20.17 18.47 9.26
N ASP A 322 20.35 19.72 8.83
CA ASP A 322 19.27 20.73 8.63
C ASP A 322 18.43 21.06 9.89
N ASN A 323 18.96 20.86 11.10
CA ASN A 323 18.21 21.10 12.34
C ASN A 323 18.32 22.55 12.85
N ILE A 324 17.29 22.98 13.57
CA ILE A 324 17.25 24.22 14.34
C ILE A 324 16.78 23.96 15.79
N ASN A 325 17.23 24.82 16.71
CA ASN A 325 17.01 24.72 18.16
C ASN A 325 17.67 23.48 18.81
N LEU A 326 18.84 23.06 18.32
CA LEU A 326 19.66 22.03 18.97
C LEU A 326 20.52 22.57 20.11
N GLN A 327 21.03 23.81 20.01
CA GLN A 327 21.92 24.44 21.00
C GLN A 327 23.07 23.52 21.46
N ASN A 328 23.19 23.23 22.76
CA ASN A 328 24.07 22.18 23.27
C ASN A 328 23.33 20.83 23.15
N PHE A 329 23.91 19.87 22.43
CA PHE A 329 23.32 18.56 22.19
C PHE A 329 24.01 17.47 23.03
N THR A 330 23.65 17.40 24.31
CA THR A 330 24.20 16.43 25.27
C THR A 330 23.55 15.05 25.19
N GLU A 331 22.56 14.85 24.31
CA GLU A 331 21.75 13.64 24.28
C GLU A 331 22.46 12.39 23.74
N PHE A 332 23.75 12.49 23.40
CA PHE A 332 24.64 11.33 23.16
C PHE A 332 25.75 11.23 24.23
N SER A 333 25.46 11.65 25.48
CA SER A 333 26.46 11.69 26.56
C SER A 333 27.16 10.35 26.83
N ASN A 334 26.44 9.23 26.69
CA ASN A 334 26.95 7.89 26.96
C ASN A 334 27.36 7.12 25.69
N LEU A 335 27.44 7.80 24.53
CA LEU A 335 27.81 7.18 23.27
C LEU A 335 29.31 6.85 23.27
N GLN A 336 29.62 5.56 23.32
CA GLN A 336 30.96 4.99 23.45
C GLN A 336 31.58 4.62 22.10
N GLU A 337 30.76 4.12 21.17
CA GLU A 337 31.25 3.63 19.88
C GLU A 337 30.44 4.19 18.70
N ILE A 338 31.12 4.67 17.66
CA ILE A 338 30.51 4.96 16.36
C ILE A 338 31.38 4.35 15.27
N GLY A 339 30.81 3.55 14.39
CA GLY A 339 31.58 2.92 13.33
C GLY A 339 30.75 2.28 12.24
N ASN A 340 31.23 2.40 11.00
CA ASN A 340 30.62 1.76 9.85
C ASN A 340 31.58 0.69 9.31
N ARG A 341 31.09 -0.55 9.15
CA ARG A 341 31.90 -1.66 8.60
C ARG A 341 32.06 -1.60 7.08
N THR A 342 31.38 -0.69 6.39
CA THR A 342 31.52 -0.50 4.94
C THR A 342 32.72 0.38 4.60
N ASP A 343 33.14 0.36 3.33
CA ASP A 343 34.30 1.08 2.79
C ASP A 343 34.27 2.63 2.93
N ASN A 344 33.17 3.20 3.43
CA ASN A 344 33.01 4.63 3.63
C ASN A 344 33.87 5.12 4.79
N SER A 345 34.76 6.07 4.52
CA SER A 345 35.61 6.69 5.54
C SER A 345 34.88 7.70 6.43
N VAL A 346 33.56 7.88 6.30
CA VAL A 346 32.77 8.85 7.08
C VAL A 346 31.85 8.13 8.05
N ILE A 347 32.03 8.38 9.35
CA ILE A 347 31.23 7.81 10.45
C ILE A 347 30.23 8.80 11.05
N MET A 348 30.43 10.10 10.84
CA MET A 348 29.59 11.14 11.39
C MET A 348 29.48 12.30 10.41
N ILE A 349 28.25 12.77 10.19
CA ILE A 349 27.90 13.85 9.27
C ILE A 349 27.09 14.88 10.05
N ILE A 350 27.61 16.10 10.18
CA ILE A 350 26.94 17.21 10.87
C ILE A 350 26.86 18.37 9.88
N ARG A 351 25.66 18.65 9.34
CA ARG A 351 25.47 19.69 8.31
C ARG A 351 24.34 20.66 8.61
N ASN A 352 24.54 21.93 8.27
CA ASN A 352 23.51 22.99 8.24
C ASN A 352 22.79 23.26 9.59
N ASN A 353 23.34 22.86 10.73
CA ASN A 353 22.70 23.07 12.03
C ASN A 353 22.98 24.50 12.52
N SER A 354 22.03 25.41 12.26
CA SER A 354 22.25 26.87 12.36
C SER A 354 22.55 27.40 13.77
N ASP A 355 22.19 26.64 14.81
CA ASP A 355 22.31 27.05 16.21
C ASP A 355 23.01 26.03 17.11
N LEU A 356 23.40 24.86 16.59
CA LEU A 356 24.18 23.85 17.30
C LEU A 356 25.49 24.49 17.76
N SER A 357 25.64 24.67 19.07
CA SER A 357 26.78 25.33 19.71
C SER A 357 27.84 24.34 20.19
N ASP A 358 27.39 23.16 20.60
CA ASP A 358 28.24 22.05 21.05
C ASP A 358 27.55 20.70 20.85
N LEU A 359 28.36 19.65 20.66
CA LEU A 359 27.96 18.25 20.58
C LEU A 359 28.97 17.45 21.44
N PRO A 360 28.85 17.50 22.78
CA PRO A 360 29.75 16.78 23.66
C PRO A 360 29.46 15.27 23.58
N LEU A 361 30.50 14.51 23.21
CA LEU A 361 30.50 13.05 23.18
C LEU A 361 31.55 12.53 24.19
N PRO A 362 31.35 12.76 25.51
CA PRO A 362 32.39 12.61 26.52
C PRO A 362 32.78 11.16 26.81
N SER A 363 31.95 10.19 26.39
CA SER A 363 32.23 8.75 26.52
C SER A 363 32.74 8.10 25.23
N LEU A 364 32.94 8.86 24.14
CA LEU A 364 33.29 8.30 22.82
C LEU A 364 34.75 7.83 22.78
N ASP A 365 34.98 6.62 23.29
CA ASP A 365 36.29 5.97 23.35
C ASP A 365 36.71 5.36 22.00
N TYR A 366 35.75 4.97 21.14
CA TYR A 366 36.04 4.16 19.95
C TYR A 366 35.32 4.64 18.67
N ALA A 367 36.12 4.96 17.64
CA ALA A 367 35.66 5.39 16.33
C ALA A 367 36.18 4.44 15.24
N SER A 368 35.43 3.40 14.89
CA SER A 368 35.93 2.32 14.02
C SER A 368 35.57 2.47 12.55
N ILE A 369 36.59 2.34 11.70
CA ILE A 369 36.47 2.02 10.28
C ILE A 369 37.56 0.99 9.96
N TRP A 370 37.35 0.16 8.93
CA TRP A 370 38.41 -0.68 8.35
C TRP A 370 39.52 0.12 7.61
N LYS A 371 39.44 1.46 7.59
CA LYS A 371 40.45 2.38 7.08
C LYS A 371 41.04 3.19 8.23
N PRO A 372 42.35 3.53 8.19
CA PRO A 372 43.05 4.11 9.34
C PRO A 372 42.60 5.52 9.77
N ASP A 373 41.87 6.25 8.92
CA ASP A 373 41.39 7.61 9.21
C ASP A 373 39.85 7.69 9.20
N PRO A 374 39.17 7.63 10.36
CA PRO A 374 37.77 8.01 10.47
C PRO A 374 37.58 9.51 10.21
N ARG A 375 36.71 9.84 9.25
CA ARG A 375 36.35 11.22 8.90
C ARG A 375 35.03 11.61 9.54
N ILE A 376 35.01 12.81 10.11
CA ILE A 376 33.82 13.50 10.58
C ILE A 376 33.59 14.67 9.63
N GLU A 377 32.42 14.71 9.00
CA GLU A 377 32.09 15.75 8.03
C GLU A 377 31.31 16.88 8.71
N LEU A 378 31.93 18.07 8.81
CA LEU A 378 31.32 19.27 9.40
C LEU A 378 31.09 20.30 8.30
N VAL A 379 29.82 20.61 7.98
CA VAL A 379 29.47 21.59 6.94
C VAL A 379 28.47 22.61 7.49
N ASN A 380 28.78 23.90 7.42
CA ASN A 380 27.80 24.97 7.68
C ASN A 380 27.09 24.89 9.06
N ASN A 381 27.84 24.70 10.14
CA ASN A 381 27.33 24.76 11.52
C ASN A 381 27.90 26.03 12.22
N PRO A 382 27.31 27.22 12.01
CA PRO A 382 27.98 28.50 12.27
C PRO A 382 28.22 28.83 13.75
N LYS A 383 27.57 28.12 14.69
CA LYS A 383 27.78 28.30 16.14
C LYS A 383 28.62 27.19 16.78
N LEU A 384 28.99 26.14 16.04
CA LEU A 384 29.65 24.97 16.61
C LEU A 384 31.08 25.33 17.02
N THR A 385 31.36 25.26 18.32
CA THR A 385 32.59 25.82 18.89
C THR A 385 33.80 24.93 18.60
N ARG A 386 34.86 25.45 17.96
CA ARG A 386 36.10 24.70 17.60
C ARG A 386 36.84 23.97 18.74
N LYS A 387 36.45 24.17 20.01
CA LYS A 387 37.01 23.43 21.15
C LYS A 387 36.62 21.94 21.12
N SER A 388 35.44 21.58 20.65
CA SER A 388 35.03 20.16 20.53
C SER A 388 35.80 19.42 19.43
N THR A 389 36.19 20.09 18.34
CA THR A 389 36.96 19.47 17.25
C THR A 389 38.38 19.02 17.64
N HIS A 390 38.94 19.50 18.77
CA HIS A 390 40.30 19.14 19.14
C HIS A 390 40.41 17.76 19.80
N TYR A 391 39.36 17.34 20.53
CA TYR A 391 39.29 16.00 21.14
C TYR A 391 39.16 14.89 20.09
N MET A 392 38.49 15.17 18.97
CA MET A 392 38.24 14.18 17.90
C MET A 392 39.44 13.95 16.95
N THR A 393 40.60 14.59 17.21
CA THR A 393 41.82 14.46 16.39
C THR A 393 43.05 13.97 17.18
N GLN A 394 42.94 13.67 18.48
CA GLN A 394 44.09 13.42 19.37
C GLN A 394 44.14 12.05 20.07
N HIS A 395 43.45 11.03 19.55
CA HIS A 395 43.66 9.64 19.98
C HIS A 395 44.54 8.88 18.98
N PRO A 396 45.89 8.90 19.12
CA PRO A 396 46.76 8.02 18.36
C PRO A 396 46.59 6.58 18.83
N ALA A 397 46.40 5.66 17.87
CA ALA A 397 46.37 4.24 18.15
C ALA A 397 47.67 3.76 18.83
N THR A 398 47.51 2.76 19.70
CA THR A 398 48.54 2.24 20.61
C THR A 398 49.82 1.80 19.90
N LYS A 399 50.97 2.10 20.51
CA LYS A 399 52.30 1.70 20.02
C LYS A 399 52.43 0.18 19.86
N ILE A 400 52.78 -0.28 18.65
CA ILE A 400 53.31 -1.63 18.37
C ILE A 400 54.60 -1.45 17.55
N PRO A 401 55.66 -2.28 17.73
CA PRO A 401 57.01 -1.93 17.29
C PRO A 401 57.20 -2.01 15.76
N GLN A 402 58.02 -1.09 15.23
CA GLN A 402 58.53 -1.20 13.86
C GLN A 402 59.64 -2.24 13.77
N THR A 403 59.33 -3.41 13.20
CA THR A 403 60.33 -4.23 12.50
C THR A 403 60.19 -3.98 11.00
N GLY A 404 61.23 -3.43 10.39
CA GLY A 404 61.21 -3.08 8.97
C GLY A 404 61.25 -4.30 8.05
N LEU A 405 60.60 -4.21 6.90
CA LEU A 405 60.90 -5.04 5.75
C LEU A 405 60.89 -4.16 4.49
N GLN A 406 61.95 -4.28 3.69
CA GLN A 406 62.09 -3.59 2.41
C GLN A 406 61.05 -4.11 1.42
N LEU A 407 60.65 -3.27 0.45
CA LEU A 407 60.02 -3.74 -0.78
C LEU A 407 60.84 -3.28 -1.98
N ASP A 408 61.25 -4.23 -2.81
CA ASP A 408 62.06 -4.02 -4.01
C ASP A 408 61.36 -3.16 -5.07
N THR A 409 62.09 -2.18 -5.61
CA THR A 409 61.79 -1.60 -6.93
C THR A 409 62.20 -2.60 -8.02
N ARG A 410 61.22 -3.32 -8.57
CA ARG A 410 61.44 -4.16 -9.76
C ARG A 410 61.14 -3.37 -11.03
N GLU A 411 62.19 -3.04 -11.78
CA GLU A 411 62.08 -2.49 -13.13
C GLU A 411 61.41 -3.48 -14.10
N GLU A 412 60.58 -2.98 -15.02
CA GLU A 412 60.17 -3.74 -16.20
C GLU A 412 60.19 -2.86 -17.47
N LYS A 413 60.42 -3.51 -18.62
CA LYS A 413 61.15 -2.92 -19.75
C LYS A 413 60.25 -2.20 -20.77
N ALA A 414 60.78 -1.11 -21.33
CA ALA A 414 60.13 -0.34 -22.39
C ALA A 414 60.10 -1.06 -23.76
N PRO A 415 59.00 -1.01 -24.52
CA PRO A 415 58.95 -1.43 -25.93
C PRO A 415 59.46 -0.36 -26.90
N LYS A 416 59.78 -0.78 -28.13
CA LYS A 416 60.61 -0.04 -29.10
C LYS A 416 59.87 1.12 -29.80
N LYS A 417 60.63 2.20 -30.09
CA LYS A 417 60.19 3.40 -30.84
C LYS A 417 59.61 3.08 -32.23
N LEU A 418 58.46 3.69 -32.55
CA LEU A 418 57.92 3.80 -33.91
C LEU A 418 58.30 5.17 -34.50
N ARG A 419 59.10 5.20 -35.58
CA ARG A 419 59.64 6.43 -36.20
C ARG A 419 58.62 7.11 -37.12
N ILE A 420 57.65 7.82 -36.56
CA ILE A 420 56.72 8.69 -37.33
C ILE A 420 56.59 10.10 -36.71
N PHE A 421 56.95 10.30 -35.45
CA PHE A 421 56.66 11.54 -34.71
C PHE A 421 57.59 12.74 -34.96
N ASP A 422 58.77 12.53 -35.52
CA ASP A 422 59.79 13.58 -35.58
C ASP A 422 59.36 14.78 -36.44
N ALA A 423 58.57 14.57 -37.51
CA ALA A 423 58.00 15.64 -38.34
C ALA A 423 56.85 16.44 -37.67
N VAL A 424 56.19 15.87 -36.66
CA VAL A 424 55.10 16.55 -35.92
C VAL A 424 55.65 17.39 -34.76
N ILE A 425 56.78 16.97 -34.19
CA ILE A 425 57.45 17.67 -33.09
C ILE A 425 58.00 19.04 -33.54
N ASP A 426 58.53 19.14 -34.76
CA ASP A 426 59.03 20.43 -35.30
C ASP A 426 57.90 21.42 -35.61
N PHE A 427 56.75 20.95 -36.10
CA PHE A 427 55.56 21.81 -36.28
C PHE A 427 55.00 22.30 -34.93
N LEU A 428 54.97 21.43 -33.92
CA LEU A 428 54.59 21.82 -32.56
C LEU A 428 55.59 22.78 -31.92
N ALA A 429 56.87 22.76 -32.29
CA ALA A 429 57.89 23.64 -31.73
C ALA A 429 57.63 25.14 -32.03
N LEU A 430 57.14 25.46 -33.23
CA LEU A 430 56.86 26.84 -33.66
C LEU A 430 55.57 27.43 -33.07
N HIS A 431 54.65 26.58 -32.58
CA HIS A 431 53.32 26.99 -32.14
C HIS A 431 52.97 26.57 -30.70
N LYS A 432 53.96 26.20 -29.87
CA LYS A 432 53.79 25.73 -28.48
C LYS A 432 52.82 26.58 -27.65
N ALA A 433 52.94 27.90 -27.70
CA ALA A 433 52.10 28.81 -26.92
C ALA A 433 50.61 28.72 -27.33
N TYR A 434 50.31 28.77 -28.63
CA TYR A 434 48.94 28.70 -29.14
C TYR A 434 48.30 27.33 -28.92
N PHE A 435 49.07 26.25 -29.07
CA PHE A 435 48.57 24.90 -28.80
C PHE A 435 48.21 24.71 -27.32
N ILE A 436 49.09 25.13 -26.40
CA ILE A 436 48.83 25.04 -24.95
C ILE A 436 47.60 25.89 -24.56
N VAL A 437 47.48 27.12 -25.05
CA VAL A 437 46.32 27.99 -24.79
C VAL A 437 45.03 27.36 -25.32
N SER A 438 45.04 26.79 -26.54
CA SER A 438 43.88 26.11 -27.14
C SER A 438 43.45 24.88 -26.32
N VAL A 439 44.40 24.06 -25.87
CA VAL A 439 44.11 22.88 -25.03
C VAL A 439 43.54 23.28 -23.67
N VAL A 440 44.11 24.29 -23.01
CA VAL A 440 43.60 24.79 -21.71
C VAL A 440 42.19 25.38 -21.87
N ALA A 441 41.93 26.15 -22.94
CA ALA A 441 40.60 26.68 -23.23
C ALA A 441 39.57 25.55 -23.47
N ALA A 442 39.93 24.51 -24.24
CA ALA A 442 39.07 23.36 -24.47
C ALA A 442 38.75 22.59 -23.17
N VAL A 443 39.76 22.36 -22.32
CA VAL A 443 39.58 21.71 -21.01
C VAL A 443 38.69 22.53 -20.09
N MET A 444 38.84 23.86 -20.05
CA MET A 444 37.97 24.75 -19.28
C MET A 444 36.52 24.75 -19.78
N ILE A 445 36.29 24.72 -21.10
CA ILE A 445 34.94 24.58 -21.69
C ILE A 445 34.32 23.24 -21.31
N ILE A 446 35.08 22.14 -21.38
CA ILE A 446 34.61 20.81 -20.97
C ILE A 446 34.27 20.78 -19.47
N LEU A 447 35.09 21.38 -18.61
CA LEU A 447 34.80 21.51 -17.18
C LEU A 447 33.54 22.35 -16.91
N LEU A 448 33.31 23.44 -17.63
CA LEU A 448 32.08 24.24 -17.52
C LEU A 448 30.84 23.46 -18.00
N ILE A 449 30.95 22.67 -19.08
CA ILE A 449 29.87 21.79 -19.54
C ILE A 449 29.60 20.69 -18.51
N LEU A 450 30.63 20.08 -17.92
CA LEU A 450 30.47 19.08 -16.85
C LEU A 450 29.87 19.71 -15.59
N LEU A 451 30.22 20.94 -15.22
CA LEU A 451 29.59 21.69 -14.13
C LEU A 451 28.13 22.05 -14.45
N ALA A 452 27.81 22.41 -15.69
CA ALA A 452 26.43 22.65 -16.12
C ALA A 452 25.59 21.35 -16.10
N ILE A 453 26.15 20.23 -16.55
CA ILE A 453 25.49 18.92 -16.52
C ILE A 453 25.32 18.42 -15.08
N THR A 454 26.35 18.54 -14.22
CA THR A 454 26.27 18.10 -12.82
C THR A 454 25.33 18.98 -11.99
N SER A 455 25.36 20.30 -12.15
CA SER A 455 24.40 21.20 -11.48
C SER A 455 22.96 21.01 -11.99
N SER A 456 22.77 20.72 -13.28
CA SER A 456 21.45 20.34 -13.83
C SER A 456 20.99 18.99 -13.28
N LYS A 457 21.87 17.99 -13.20
CA LYS A 457 21.57 16.69 -12.59
C LYS A 457 21.29 16.79 -11.08
N LEU A 458 22.01 17.65 -10.33
CA LEU A 458 21.70 17.95 -8.93
C LEU A 458 20.33 18.61 -8.78
N LYS A 459 19.97 19.57 -9.64
CA LYS A 459 18.60 20.15 -9.64
C LYS A 459 17.53 19.13 -10.04
N SER A 460 17.87 18.08 -10.78
CA SER A 460 16.97 16.99 -11.16
C SER A 460 16.84 15.87 -10.11
N LYS A 461 17.72 15.82 -9.09
CA LYS A 461 17.61 14.83 -8.01
C LYS A 461 16.35 15.09 -7.18
N SER A 462 15.30 14.34 -7.51
CA SER A 462 14.13 14.04 -6.68
C SER A 462 13.70 15.15 -5.74
N ARG A 463 13.11 16.22 -6.28
CA ARG A 463 12.15 17.00 -5.47
C ARG A 463 11.05 16.02 -5.04
N SER A 464 11.02 15.66 -3.76
CA SER A 464 9.96 14.84 -3.19
C SER A 464 8.61 15.41 -3.63
N LEU A 465 7.74 14.56 -4.17
CA LEU A 465 6.46 15.00 -4.72
C LEU A 465 5.57 15.64 -3.63
N LEU A 466 5.75 15.20 -2.38
CA LEU A 466 5.14 15.80 -1.20
C LEU A 466 6.00 16.96 -0.68
N PRO A 467 5.43 18.17 -0.49
CA PRO A 467 6.15 19.28 0.12
C PRO A 467 6.37 19.03 1.62
N LEU A 468 7.43 19.60 2.19
CA LEU A 468 7.61 19.63 3.66
C LEU A 468 6.41 20.34 4.34
N PRO A 469 5.97 19.91 5.53
CA PRO A 469 4.88 20.56 6.26
C PRO A 469 5.09 22.07 6.48
N PRO A 470 4.04 22.91 6.46
CA PRO A 470 4.15 24.35 6.66
C PRO A 470 4.18 24.70 8.15
N TYR A 471 5.17 24.20 8.89
CA TYR A 471 5.36 24.60 10.29
C TYR A 471 5.98 26.01 10.42
N ASN A 472 6.52 26.56 9.33
CA ASN A 472 6.99 27.95 9.26
C ASN A 472 5.85 28.83 8.74
N LEU A 473 4.94 29.21 9.62
CA LEU A 473 3.79 30.07 9.30
C LEU A 473 4.13 31.57 9.38
N PRO A 474 3.59 32.41 8.48
CA PRO A 474 3.58 33.87 8.64
C PRO A 474 2.89 34.29 9.94
N LYS A 475 3.26 35.45 10.51
CA LYS A 475 2.69 35.96 11.77
C LYS A 475 1.16 35.93 11.80
N ARG A 476 0.52 36.40 10.73
CA ARG A 476 -0.95 36.39 10.57
C ARG A 476 -1.55 34.97 10.64
N SER A 477 -0.94 34.01 9.96
CA SER A 477 -1.39 32.61 9.99
C SER A 477 -1.22 32.00 11.38
N LYS A 478 -0.17 32.38 12.12
CA LYS A 478 -0.03 32.01 13.53
C LYS A 478 -1.14 32.62 14.40
N GLU A 479 -1.51 33.88 14.19
CA GLU A 479 -2.61 34.53 14.91
C GLU A 479 -3.97 33.84 14.64
N VAL A 480 -4.25 33.48 13.38
CA VAL A 480 -5.45 32.71 13.01
C VAL A 480 -5.47 31.33 13.67
N LEU A 481 -4.34 30.60 13.63
CA LEU A 481 -4.21 29.29 14.25
C LEU A 481 -4.26 29.35 15.78
N ALA A 482 -3.72 30.41 16.39
CA ALA A 482 -3.79 30.67 17.82
C ALA A 482 -5.22 30.92 18.29
N ALA A 483 -6.04 31.61 17.49
CA ALA A 483 -7.45 31.84 17.78
C ALA A 483 -8.26 30.53 17.71
N MET A 484 -8.06 29.71 16.68
CA MET A 484 -8.67 28.37 16.61
C MET A 484 -8.23 27.49 17.79
N CYS A 485 -6.94 27.53 18.15
CA CYS A 485 -6.41 26.83 19.32
C CYS A 485 -7.08 27.30 20.62
N LYS A 486 -7.26 28.61 20.80
CA LYS A 486 -7.99 29.20 21.93
C LYS A 486 -9.40 28.64 22.03
N ASP A 487 -10.16 28.62 20.93
CA ASP A 487 -11.51 28.08 20.92
C ASP A 487 -11.52 26.59 21.31
N VAL A 488 -10.62 25.78 20.74
CA VAL A 488 -10.55 24.33 21.01
C VAL A 488 -10.23 24.02 22.47
N VAL A 489 -9.32 24.77 23.12
CA VAL A 489 -8.94 24.52 24.53
C VAL A 489 -9.87 25.18 25.56
N VAL A 490 -10.99 25.81 25.14
CA VAL A 490 -12.05 26.22 26.08
C VAL A 490 -12.64 25.01 26.78
N ASN A 491 -12.84 23.91 26.05
CA ASN A 491 -13.37 22.65 26.56
C ASN A 491 -12.36 21.51 26.36
N ILE A 492 -12.33 20.59 27.30
CA ILE A 492 -11.58 19.33 27.20
C ILE A 492 -12.25 18.35 26.20
N PRO A 493 -11.52 17.34 25.66
CA PRO A 493 -12.06 16.39 24.68
C PRO A 493 -13.40 15.73 25.06
N MET A 494 -13.57 15.33 26.34
CA MET A 494 -14.81 14.68 26.77
C MET A 494 -16.00 15.64 26.86
N VAL A 495 -15.79 16.90 27.22
CA VAL A 495 -16.85 17.94 27.17
C VAL A 495 -17.21 18.24 25.71
N TRP A 496 -16.24 18.25 24.79
CA TRP A 496 -16.55 18.38 23.36
C TRP A 496 -17.42 17.23 22.84
N CYS A 497 -17.25 16.00 23.32
CA CYS A 497 -18.16 14.88 23.00
C CYS A 497 -19.61 15.07 23.50
N ILE A 498 -19.83 15.90 24.52
CA ILE A 498 -21.16 16.30 25.01
C ILE A 498 -21.73 17.47 24.18
N LEU A 499 -20.86 18.38 23.75
CA LEU A 499 -21.19 19.56 22.93
C LEU A 499 -21.12 19.31 21.42
N ASP A 500 -21.14 18.06 20.97
CA ASP A 500 -21.10 17.69 19.55
C ASP A 500 -22.34 18.20 18.78
N ARG A 501 -23.51 18.13 19.41
CA ARG A 501 -24.79 18.58 18.84
C ARG A 501 -24.83 20.07 18.48
N PRO A 502 -24.49 21.02 19.38
CA PRO A 502 -24.46 22.44 19.01
C PRO A 502 -23.38 22.79 17.96
N LEU A 503 -22.28 22.04 17.88
CA LEU A 503 -21.25 22.24 16.85
C LEU A 503 -21.69 21.75 15.46
N LEU A 504 -22.21 20.52 15.41
CA LEU A 504 -22.42 19.78 14.16
C LEU A 504 -23.87 19.85 13.63
N TRP A 505 -24.83 20.30 14.43
CA TRP A 505 -26.26 20.12 14.10
C TRP A 505 -27.20 21.32 14.41
N HIS A 506 -26.74 22.36 15.12
CA HIS A 506 -27.61 23.42 15.66
C HIS A 506 -28.48 24.16 14.62
N ASN A 507 -28.00 24.28 13.38
CA ASN A 507 -28.64 25.08 12.33
C ASN A 507 -29.52 24.27 11.36
N VAL A 508 -29.68 22.95 11.54
CA VAL A 508 -30.51 22.12 10.63
C VAL A 508 -31.99 22.15 11.01
N MET A 509 -32.31 22.48 12.28
CA MET A 509 -33.67 22.43 12.83
C MET A 509 -34.40 23.77 12.90
N LYS A 510 -33.70 24.89 12.65
CA LYS A 510 -34.35 26.19 12.49
C LYS A 510 -34.66 26.42 11.01
N ASN A 511 -35.90 26.10 10.63
CA ASN A 511 -36.51 26.62 9.40
C ASN A 511 -36.66 28.14 9.56
N GLU A 512 -35.63 28.89 9.17
CA GLU A 512 -35.75 30.34 9.00
C GLU A 512 -36.19 30.63 7.56
N ASP A 513 -37.51 30.76 7.40
CA ASP A 513 -38.13 31.52 6.30
C ASP A 513 -37.67 32.98 6.39
N SER A 514 -36.44 33.28 5.93
CA SER A 514 -35.98 34.65 5.75
C SER A 514 -35.12 34.80 4.50
N SER A 515 -35.74 35.39 3.49
CA SER A 515 -35.10 35.87 2.28
C SER A 515 -34.11 36.99 2.60
N SER A 516 -32.80 36.73 2.49
CA SER A 516 -31.81 37.78 2.22
C SER A 516 -30.82 37.32 1.15
N THR A 517 -31.21 37.54 -0.10
CA THR A 517 -30.40 37.39 -1.31
C THR A 517 -29.09 38.20 -1.20
N SER A 518 -28.05 37.79 -1.94
CA SER A 518 -26.80 38.54 -2.21
C SER A 518 -25.60 38.49 -1.22
N GLN A 519 -25.44 37.41 -0.45
CA GLN A 519 -24.11 36.89 -0.08
C GLN A 519 -24.10 35.37 -0.31
N GLY A 520 -23.38 34.78 -1.27
CA GLY A 520 -22.37 35.26 -2.22
C GLY A 520 -21.56 34.00 -2.61
N GLU A 521 -21.16 33.81 -3.87
CA GLU A 521 -20.69 32.49 -4.36
C GLU A 521 -19.30 32.05 -3.85
N THR A 522 -18.69 32.82 -2.95
CA THR A 522 -17.33 32.62 -2.41
C THR A 522 -17.09 31.38 -1.54
N PRO A 523 -18.04 30.78 -0.77
CA PRO A 523 -17.73 29.68 0.15
C PRO A 523 -17.14 28.44 -0.53
N LYS A 524 -17.59 28.11 -1.74
CA LYS A 524 -17.19 26.89 -2.47
C LYS A 524 -15.74 26.94 -2.96
N GLN A 525 -15.13 28.12 -3.13
CA GLN A 525 -13.76 28.26 -3.64
C GLN A 525 -12.68 27.78 -2.64
N ASN A 526 -13.01 27.71 -1.35
CA ASN A 526 -12.08 27.28 -0.30
C ASN A 526 -12.23 25.79 0.08
N MET A 527 -13.21 25.09 -0.48
CA MET A 527 -13.41 23.65 -0.29
C MET A 527 -12.60 22.87 -1.31
N ILE A 528 -12.05 21.72 -0.93
CA ILE A 528 -11.47 20.78 -1.89
C ILE A 528 -12.60 20.11 -2.70
N ALA A 529 -12.38 19.88 -3.99
CA ALA A 529 -13.36 19.17 -4.81
C ALA A 529 -13.51 17.73 -4.31
N LEU A 530 -14.73 17.33 -3.95
CA LEU A 530 -15.04 15.97 -3.52
C LEU A 530 -15.71 15.18 -4.64
N ALA A 531 -15.23 13.96 -4.89
CA ALA A 531 -16.01 12.99 -5.65
C ALA A 531 -17.27 12.57 -4.84
N PRO A 532 -18.39 12.23 -5.50
CA PRO A 532 -19.53 11.62 -4.83
C PRO A 532 -19.12 10.36 -4.04
N ASN A 533 -19.79 10.11 -2.91
CA ASN A 533 -19.70 8.81 -2.26
C ASN A 533 -20.52 7.81 -3.07
N ALA A 534 -20.05 6.57 -3.10
CA ALA A 534 -20.75 5.50 -3.77
C ALA A 534 -20.33 4.20 -3.09
N LEU A 535 -20.96 3.88 -1.96
CA LEU A 535 -21.00 2.49 -1.51
C LEU A 535 -21.99 1.77 -2.42
N VAL A 536 -21.47 1.36 -3.58
CA VAL A 536 -22.22 0.69 -4.63
C VAL A 536 -22.60 -0.69 -4.10
N GLN A 537 -23.86 -0.86 -3.69
CA GLN A 537 -24.38 -2.17 -3.30
C GLN A 537 -24.23 -3.15 -4.46
N THR A 538 -23.72 -4.34 -4.17
CA THR A 538 -23.36 -5.35 -5.18
C THR A 538 -24.58 -6.15 -5.65
N ALA A 539 -25.51 -5.50 -6.35
CA ALA A 539 -26.47 -6.23 -7.19
C ALA A 539 -25.96 -6.36 -8.64
N LYS A 540 -26.78 -6.95 -9.52
CA LYS A 540 -26.41 -7.45 -10.86
C LYS A 540 -25.69 -6.42 -11.74
N GLU A 541 -24.52 -6.78 -12.28
CA GLU A 541 -23.53 -5.89 -12.94
C GLU A 541 -24.06 -4.98 -14.07
N SER A 542 -25.18 -5.32 -14.72
CA SER A 542 -25.73 -4.63 -15.89
C SER A 542 -26.10 -3.16 -15.67
N ASP A 543 -26.60 -2.81 -14.48
CA ASP A 543 -27.16 -1.47 -14.21
C ASP A 543 -26.18 -0.53 -13.47
N TYR A 544 -25.01 -1.03 -13.06
CA TYR A 544 -24.15 -0.34 -12.08
C TYR A 544 -23.08 0.58 -12.64
N ASN A 545 -22.76 0.51 -13.93
CA ASN A 545 -21.61 1.26 -14.43
C ASN A 545 -21.82 2.77 -14.46
N LYS A 546 -23.05 3.31 -14.47
CA LYS A 546 -23.25 4.76 -14.70
C LYS A 546 -22.73 5.67 -13.58
N PRO A 547 -23.04 5.47 -12.27
CA PRO A 547 -22.52 6.34 -11.21
C PRO A 547 -21.00 6.18 -11.04
N LEU A 548 -20.49 4.95 -11.17
CA LEU A 548 -19.05 4.67 -11.10
C LEU A 548 -18.29 5.28 -12.29
N LEU A 549 -18.83 5.17 -13.51
CA LEU A 549 -18.30 5.83 -14.71
C LEU A 549 -18.27 7.34 -14.53
N GLN A 550 -19.36 7.95 -14.06
CA GLN A 550 -19.42 9.39 -13.81
C GLN A 550 -18.31 9.80 -12.81
N ARG A 551 -18.15 9.05 -11.71
CA ARG A 551 -17.10 9.30 -10.71
C ARG A 551 -15.69 9.22 -11.30
N VAL A 552 -15.36 8.17 -12.06
CA VAL A 552 -14.02 8.07 -12.67
C VAL A 552 -13.85 9.03 -13.84
N GLN A 553 -14.91 9.37 -14.58
CA GLN A 553 -14.86 10.38 -15.64
C GLN A 553 -14.51 11.77 -15.09
N MET A 554 -15.03 12.13 -13.90
CA MET A 554 -14.66 13.38 -13.21
C MET A 554 -13.15 13.46 -12.92
N PHE A 555 -12.43 12.34 -12.78
CA PHE A 555 -10.99 12.37 -12.54
C PHE A 555 -10.21 12.98 -13.72
N LEU A 556 -10.73 12.90 -14.96
CA LEU A 556 -10.08 13.45 -16.14
C LEU A 556 -9.93 14.99 -16.07
N ASP A 557 -10.84 15.66 -15.35
CA ASP A 557 -10.85 17.11 -15.18
C ASP A 557 -9.78 17.61 -14.20
N TYR A 558 -9.07 16.71 -13.52
CA TYR A 558 -8.07 17.00 -12.48
C TYR A 558 -6.73 16.36 -12.84
N ASP A 559 -5.62 16.97 -12.41
CA ASP A 559 -4.28 16.43 -12.68
C ASP A 559 -3.84 15.46 -11.57
N TYR A 560 -4.37 15.70 -10.37
CA TYR A 560 -4.12 14.91 -9.18
C TYR A 560 -5.44 14.51 -8.50
N ILE A 561 -5.52 13.24 -8.11
CA ILE A 561 -6.57 12.70 -7.25
C ILE A 561 -5.92 12.30 -5.93
N VAL A 562 -6.52 12.70 -4.81
CA VAL A 562 -6.18 12.17 -3.49
C VAL A 562 -7.21 11.12 -3.11
N MET A 563 -6.77 9.88 -2.99
CA MET A 563 -7.59 8.74 -2.59
C MET A 563 -7.28 8.39 -1.14
N ILE A 564 -8.28 8.41 -0.26
CA ILE A 564 -8.12 8.11 1.16
C ILE A 564 -8.83 6.78 1.46
N GLY A 565 -8.08 5.78 1.93
CA GLY A 565 -8.59 4.44 2.17
C GLY A 565 -8.38 3.94 3.59
N SER A 566 -9.33 3.17 4.10
CA SER A 566 -9.25 2.45 5.39
C SER A 566 -8.51 1.10 5.31
N SER A 567 -8.08 0.70 4.12
CA SER A 567 -7.25 -0.47 3.81
C SER A 567 -6.29 -0.11 2.68
N ASP A 568 -5.18 -0.83 2.57
CA ASP A 568 -4.15 -0.74 1.52
C ASP A 568 -4.66 -1.05 0.10
N ASP A 569 -5.82 -1.69 -0.03
CA ASP A 569 -6.47 -1.97 -1.29
C ASP A 569 -7.22 -0.75 -1.88
N ILE A 570 -6.58 -0.05 -2.82
CA ILE A 570 -7.17 1.07 -3.59
C ILE A 570 -8.50 0.73 -4.28
N THR A 571 -8.78 -0.55 -4.57
CA THR A 571 -10.03 -0.98 -5.20
C THR A 571 -11.24 -0.86 -4.28
N LYS A 572 -11.04 -0.72 -2.96
CA LYS A 572 -12.10 -0.43 -1.99
C LYS A 572 -12.62 1.00 -2.10
N ILE A 573 -11.77 1.94 -2.54
CA ILE A 573 -12.15 3.33 -2.78
C ILE A 573 -12.83 3.47 -4.14
N VAL A 574 -12.20 2.91 -5.19
CA VAL A 574 -12.71 2.93 -6.57
C VAL A 574 -12.76 1.49 -7.09
N PRO A 575 -13.94 0.84 -7.10
CA PRO A 575 -14.08 -0.52 -7.59
C PRO A 575 -13.51 -0.68 -9.00
N ARG A 576 -12.73 -1.75 -9.21
CA ARG A 576 -12.04 -2.08 -10.47
C ARG A 576 -10.91 -1.12 -10.87
N LEU A 577 -10.42 -0.22 -10.03
CA LEU A 577 -9.23 0.56 -10.39
C LEU A 577 -7.98 -0.34 -10.42
N PRO A 578 -7.11 -0.28 -11.44
CA PRO A 578 -5.97 -1.21 -11.51
C PRO A 578 -4.98 -0.97 -10.36
N LYS A 579 -4.72 -2.00 -9.55
CA LYS A 579 -3.80 -1.90 -8.39
C LYS A 579 -2.34 -2.31 -8.67
N GLN A 580 -2.07 -2.89 -9.84
CA GLN A 580 -0.77 -3.41 -10.24
C GLN A 580 -0.39 -2.86 -11.62
N ILE A 581 0.91 -2.63 -11.84
CA ILE A 581 1.44 -2.02 -13.06
C ILE A 581 1.09 -2.89 -14.28
N GLY A 582 0.88 -2.27 -15.44
CA GLY A 582 0.40 -2.92 -16.66
C GLY A 582 -1.12 -2.97 -16.73
N ASN A 583 -1.80 -3.39 -15.65
CA ASN A 583 -3.23 -3.64 -15.64
C ASN A 583 -4.05 -2.45 -16.15
N GLN A 584 -5.05 -2.78 -16.96
CA GLN A 584 -6.05 -1.87 -17.48
C GLN A 584 -7.44 -2.23 -16.95
N SER A 585 -8.30 -1.24 -16.78
CA SER A 585 -9.71 -1.43 -16.44
C SER A 585 -10.58 -0.43 -17.18
N LEU A 586 -11.68 -0.93 -17.72
CA LEU A 586 -12.55 -0.22 -18.65
C LEU A 586 -13.93 -0.03 -18.01
N TYR A 587 -14.35 1.22 -17.90
CA TYR A 587 -15.64 1.64 -17.37
C TYR A 587 -16.51 2.06 -18.55
N MET A 588 -17.72 1.51 -18.70
CA MET A 588 -18.59 1.76 -19.86
C MET A 588 -20.06 1.92 -19.46
N ASP A 589 -20.72 2.95 -19.98
CA ASP A 589 -22.18 3.09 -19.95
C ASP A 589 -22.75 2.52 -21.25
N GLY A 590 -23.31 1.31 -21.16
CA GLY A 590 -23.84 0.55 -22.30
C GLY A 590 -25.03 1.22 -23.00
N ARG A 591 -25.66 2.26 -22.42
CA ARG A 591 -26.76 2.99 -23.07
C ARG A 591 -26.29 4.26 -23.77
N ASN A 592 -25.23 4.91 -23.26
CA ASN A 592 -24.79 6.23 -23.75
C ASN A 592 -23.48 6.21 -24.56
N GLY A 593 -22.84 5.05 -24.71
CA GLY A 593 -21.59 4.89 -25.49
C GLY A 593 -20.40 5.67 -24.92
N PHE A 594 -20.46 6.05 -23.64
CA PHE A 594 -19.32 6.64 -22.95
C PHE A 594 -18.48 5.55 -22.30
N SER A 595 -17.18 5.60 -22.53
CA SER A 595 -16.23 4.72 -21.85
C SER A 595 -14.90 5.41 -21.56
N VAL A 596 -14.36 5.07 -20.39
CA VAL A 596 -13.06 5.54 -19.90
C VAL A 596 -12.24 4.31 -19.49
N ALA A 597 -11.02 4.21 -20.00
CA ALA A 597 -10.05 3.21 -19.59
C ALA A 597 -9.00 3.83 -18.67
N TYR A 598 -8.60 3.10 -17.64
CA TYR A 598 -7.46 3.41 -16.79
C TYR A 598 -6.45 2.28 -16.88
N LYS A 599 -5.19 2.59 -17.17
CA LYS A 599 -4.05 1.66 -17.16
C LYS A 599 -3.02 2.13 -16.14
N LEU A 600 -2.58 1.29 -15.20
CA LEU A 600 -1.54 1.68 -14.24
C LEU A 600 -0.16 1.58 -14.88
N MET A 601 0.56 2.70 -14.94
CA MET A 601 1.87 2.78 -15.59
C MET A 601 3.05 2.69 -14.61
N ALA A 602 2.88 3.17 -13.39
CA ALA A 602 3.89 3.08 -12.33
C ALA A 602 3.28 3.27 -10.94
N MET A 603 3.97 2.75 -9.92
CA MET A 603 3.67 2.94 -8.50
C MET A 603 4.96 3.34 -7.78
N GLU A 604 4.87 4.26 -6.81
CA GLU A 604 6.02 4.83 -6.10
C GLU A 604 5.59 5.14 -4.65
N TYR A 605 6.26 4.57 -3.65
CA TYR A 605 6.00 4.91 -2.25
C TYR A 605 6.64 6.26 -1.92
N LEU A 606 5.84 7.23 -1.45
CA LEU A 606 6.32 8.55 -1.03
C LEU A 606 6.58 8.63 0.47
N SER A 607 5.86 7.83 1.25
CA SER A 607 5.97 7.70 2.71
C SER A 607 5.27 6.40 3.17
N PRO A 608 5.40 5.97 4.44
CA PRO A 608 4.81 4.72 4.93
C PRO A 608 3.31 4.54 4.67
N ASN A 609 2.54 5.64 4.63
CA ASN A 609 1.11 5.63 4.31
C ASN A 609 0.74 6.34 2.99
N ILE A 610 1.67 6.90 2.21
CA ILE A 610 1.35 7.54 0.92
C ILE A 610 2.00 6.81 -0.25
N ILE A 611 1.15 6.30 -1.14
CA ILE A 611 1.53 5.64 -2.39
C ILE A 611 1.11 6.51 -3.58
N HIS A 612 2.02 6.76 -4.50
CA HIS A 612 1.77 7.47 -5.75
C HIS A 612 1.57 6.50 -6.91
N TYR A 613 0.36 6.44 -7.42
CA TYR A 613 0.01 5.69 -8.62
C TYR A 613 -0.03 6.65 -9.82
N LYS A 614 0.57 6.25 -10.94
CA LYS A 614 0.59 7.01 -12.21
C LYS A 614 -0.25 6.25 -13.23
N TYR A 615 -1.49 6.68 -13.47
CA TYR A 615 -2.40 6.04 -14.41
C TYR A 615 -2.37 6.74 -15.77
N GLU A 616 -2.38 5.97 -16.84
CA GLU A 616 -2.78 6.42 -18.16
C GLU A 616 -4.31 6.31 -18.27
N ALA A 617 -4.98 7.45 -18.38
CA ALA A 617 -6.43 7.55 -18.52
C ALA A 617 -6.81 7.87 -19.97
N ARG A 618 -7.64 7.04 -20.60
CA ARG A 618 -8.09 7.21 -21.99
C ARG A 618 -9.62 7.36 -22.03
N ASN A 619 -10.13 8.49 -22.50
CA ASN A 619 -11.54 8.63 -22.88
C ASN A 619 -11.71 8.09 -24.29
N VAL A 620 -12.30 6.91 -24.42
CA VAL A 620 -12.33 6.16 -25.69
C VAL A 620 -13.11 6.93 -26.76
N ARG A 621 -14.24 7.52 -26.40
CA ARG A 621 -15.11 8.28 -27.33
C ARG A 621 -14.49 9.61 -27.77
N LYS A 622 -13.84 10.34 -26.86
CA LYS A 622 -13.14 11.60 -27.19
C LYS A 622 -11.74 11.40 -27.78
N LYS A 623 -11.25 10.15 -27.85
CA LYS A 623 -9.86 9.78 -28.21
C LYS A 623 -8.78 10.56 -27.43
N SER A 624 -9.11 11.07 -26.23
CA SER A 624 -8.21 11.88 -25.41
C SER A 624 -7.51 11.02 -24.36
N GLN A 625 -6.19 11.12 -24.30
CA GLN A 625 -5.34 10.44 -23.31
C GLN A 625 -4.73 11.46 -22.34
N LYS A 626 -4.67 11.11 -21.06
CA LYS A 626 -4.09 11.94 -20.00
C LYS A 626 -3.35 11.06 -18.99
N MET A 627 -2.18 11.51 -18.51
CA MET A 627 -1.59 10.93 -17.31
C MET A 627 -2.27 11.50 -16.07
N LEU A 628 -2.91 10.64 -15.30
CA LEU A 628 -3.57 10.94 -14.04
C LEU A 628 -2.67 10.50 -12.88
N HIS A 629 -2.37 11.44 -11.98
CA HIS A 629 -1.62 11.14 -10.77
C HIS A 629 -2.58 10.88 -9.61
N VAL A 630 -2.45 9.74 -8.94
CA VAL A 630 -3.28 9.37 -7.79
C VAL A 630 -2.37 9.23 -6.58
N LEU A 631 -2.56 10.11 -5.59
CA LEU A 631 -1.93 10.00 -4.28
C LEU A 631 -2.90 9.24 -3.36
N PHE A 632 -2.58 7.99 -3.10
CA PHE A 632 -3.32 7.14 -2.18
C PHE A 632 -2.75 7.28 -0.78
N TYR A 633 -3.57 7.75 0.16
CA TYR A 633 -3.26 7.85 1.58
C TYR A 633 -3.98 6.74 2.34
N LEU A 634 -3.20 5.81 2.90
CA LEU A 634 -3.68 4.77 3.80
C LEU A 634 -3.96 5.40 5.17
N TRP A 635 -5.22 5.73 5.40
CA TRP A 635 -5.65 6.27 6.68
C TRP A 635 -6.09 5.10 7.57
N GLU A 636 -5.16 4.64 8.41
CA GLU A 636 -5.33 3.52 9.34
C GLU A 636 -6.69 3.51 10.05
N LYS A 637 -7.18 2.32 10.43
CA LYS A 637 -8.47 2.14 11.11
C LYS A 637 -8.53 2.70 12.55
N LYS A 638 -7.44 3.28 13.05
CA LYS A 638 -7.41 4.01 14.34
C LYS A 638 -8.46 5.11 14.36
N ARG A 639 -9.27 5.19 15.42
CA ARG A 639 -10.35 6.19 15.53
C ARG A 639 -9.83 7.58 15.89
N LEU A 640 -8.81 7.63 16.74
CA LEU A 640 -8.19 8.86 17.24
C LEU A 640 -6.69 8.94 16.91
N PRO A 641 -6.29 9.02 15.62
CA PRO A 641 -4.86 9.11 15.27
C PRO A 641 -4.14 10.26 15.98
N ILE A 642 -2.85 10.04 16.25
CA ILE A 642 -1.91 11.01 16.86
C ILE A 642 -0.80 11.48 15.90
N GLU A 643 -0.65 10.84 14.74
CA GLU A 643 0.35 11.18 13.71
C GLU A 643 -0.31 12.02 12.60
N PHE A 644 0.20 13.22 12.35
CA PHE A 644 -0.40 14.19 11.40
C PHE A 644 0.57 14.69 10.31
N PHE A 645 1.83 14.25 10.34
CA PHE A 645 2.89 14.77 9.46
C PHE A 645 2.55 14.62 7.97
N GLU A 646 2.31 13.39 7.51
CA GLU A 646 1.99 13.06 6.11
C GLU A 646 0.70 13.76 5.65
N LEU A 647 -0.30 13.79 6.53
CA LEU A 647 -1.57 14.47 6.30
C LEU A 647 -1.38 15.98 6.07
N MET A 648 -0.49 16.62 6.84
CA MET A 648 -0.13 18.02 6.66
C MET A 648 0.62 18.27 5.33
N GLN A 649 1.49 17.35 4.92
CA GLN A 649 2.12 17.41 3.59
C GLN A 649 1.07 17.30 2.48
N LEU A 650 0.11 16.39 2.62
CA LEU A 650 -0.96 16.14 1.67
C LEU A 650 -1.93 17.33 1.55
N LEU A 651 -2.29 17.97 2.66
CA LEU A 651 -3.10 19.20 2.66
C LEU A 651 -2.37 20.35 1.97
N LYS A 652 -1.07 20.55 2.27
CA LYS A 652 -0.24 21.54 1.59
C LYS A 652 -0.13 21.26 0.09
N PHE A 653 0.08 20.01 -0.31
CA PHE A 653 0.08 19.57 -1.71
C PHE A 653 -1.25 19.93 -2.41
N CYS A 654 -2.38 19.61 -1.79
CA CYS A 654 -3.71 19.94 -2.30
C CYS A 654 -3.97 21.44 -2.38
N SER A 655 -3.33 22.24 -1.53
CA SER A 655 -3.58 23.69 -1.48
C SER A 655 -3.02 24.44 -2.69
N GLN A 656 -2.03 23.85 -3.38
CA GLN A 656 -1.23 24.44 -4.46
C GLN A 656 -1.61 23.93 -5.87
N ARG A 657 -2.53 22.96 -5.97
CA ARG A 657 -2.82 22.22 -7.20
C ARG A 657 -4.32 22.01 -7.38
N LYS A 658 -4.75 21.75 -8.62
CA LYS A 658 -6.13 21.33 -8.90
C LYS A 658 -6.31 19.85 -8.53
N VAL A 659 -6.80 19.60 -7.31
CA VAL A 659 -6.94 18.25 -6.73
C VAL A 659 -8.40 17.90 -6.46
N MET A 660 -8.77 16.65 -6.72
CA MET A 660 -10.02 16.04 -6.26
C MET A 660 -9.75 15.02 -5.15
N CYS A 661 -10.51 15.05 -4.07
CA CYS A 661 -10.48 14.05 -3.01
C CYS A 661 -11.58 13.00 -3.20
N VAL A 662 -11.21 11.75 -2.93
CA VAL A 662 -12.01 10.54 -3.09
C VAL A 662 -11.74 9.67 -1.86
N SER A 663 -12.76 9.09 -1.23
CA SER A 663 -12.55 8.17 -0.12
C SER A 663 -13.61 7.07 -0.10
N ASP A 664 -13.34 6.05 0.71
CA ASP A 664 -14.29 5.05 1.19
C ASP A 664 -15.08 5.52 2.43
N ARG A 665 -14.47 6.31 3.33
CA ARG A 665 -15.11 6.78 4.58
C ARG A 665 -14.73 8.18 5.07
N ARG A 666 -13.53 8.71 4.78
CA ARG A 666 -12.94 9.86 5.52
C ARG A 666 -12.77 11.16 4.69
N LYS A 667 -13.41 11.30 3.52
CA LYS A 667 -13.23 12.50 2.68
C LYS A 667 -13.79 13.76 3.33
N GLU A 668 -14.83 13.65 4.16
CA GLU A 668 -15.47 14.76 4.86
C GLU A 668 -14.54 15.34 5.93
N VAL A 669 -13.87 14.47 6.69
CA VAL A 669 -12.81 14.84 7.64
C VAL A 669 -11.68 15.58 6.91
N PHE A 670 -11.21 15.00 5.80
CA PHE A 670 -10.15 15.61 4.98
C PHE A 670 -10.56 16.97 4.39
N SER A 671 -11.82 17.11 3.99
CA SER A 671 -12.38 18.35 3.45
C SER A 671 -12.45 19.46 4.50
N LEU A 672 -12.87 19.14 5.73
CA LEU A 672 -12.81 20.08 6.85
C LEU A 672 -11.38 20.48 7.19
N LEU A 673 -10.45 19.51 7.23
CA LEU A 673 -9.02 19.81 7.42
C LEU A 673 -8.45 20.71 6.31
N TYR A 674 -8.89 20.53 5.07
CA TYR A 674 -8.52 21.40 3.95
C TYR A 674 -9.09 22.81 4.10
N LEU A 675 -10.35 22.94 4.54
CA LEU A 675 -10.96 24.24 4.83
C LEU A 675 -10.21 24.98 5.94
N ILE A 676 -9.90 24.28 7.05
CA ILE A 676 -9.08 24.81 8.15
C ILE A 676 -7.71 25.24 7.64
N PHE A 677 -7.04 24.39 6.85
CA PHE A 677 -5.75 24.71 6.24
C PHE A 677 -5.81 25.97 5.37
N LYS A 678 -6.82 26.09 4.50
CA LYS A 678 -7.05 27.27 3.67
C LYS A 678 -7.34 28.52 4.52
N GLN A 679 -8.16 28.41 5.57
CA GLN A 679 -8.43 29.51 6.48
C GLN A 679 -7.16 29.98 7.20
N VAL A 680 -6.34 29.09 7.77
CA VAL A 680 -5.07 29.45 8.42
C VAL A 680 -4.08 30.10 7.44
N MET A 681 -4.00 29.59 6.20
CA MET A 681 -3.05 30.08 5.21
C MET A 681 -3.48 31.36 4.48
N LEU A 682 -4.79 31.63 4.36
CA LEU A 682 -5.33 32.70 3.48
C LEU A 682 -6.28 33.69 4.18
N SER A 683 -6.87 33.34 5.33
CA SER A 683 -7.92 34.19 5.93
C SER A 683 -7.37 35.54 6.38
N LYS A 684 -8.19 36.58 6.20
CA LYS A 684 -7.87 37.91 6.73
C LYS A 684 -8.13 38.01 8.23
N GLU A 685 -9.11 37.27 8.73
CA GLU A 685 -9.59 37.31 10.12
C GLU A 685 -9.58 35.90 10.73
N PRO A 686 -9.37 35.77 12.06
CA PRO A 686 -9.46 34.49 12.75
C PRO A 686 -10.92 33.99 12.78
N PRO A 687 -11.25 32.88 12.09
CA PRO A 687 -12.58 32.32 12.16
C PRO A 687 -12.73 31.51 13.45
N ASN A 688 -13.90 31.61 14.09
CA ASN A 688 -14.23 30.77 15.24
C ASN A 688 -14.42 29.31 14.78
N ILE A 689 -13.93 28.34 15.57
CA ILE A 689 -13.95 26.93 15.18
C ILE A 689 -15.38 26.43 14.89
N THR A 690 -16.36 26.84 15.68
CA THR A 690 -17.80 26.53 15.49
C THR A 690 -18.29 27.03 14.14
N LYS A 691 -17.90 28.26 13.74
CA LYS A 691 -18.25 28.82 12.43
C LYS A 691 -17.61 28.01 11.29
N THR A 692 -16.40 27.49 11.47
CA THR A 692 -15.74 26.63 10.47
C THR A 692 -16.41 25.26 10.33
N PHE A 693 -16.77 24.60 11.44
CA PHE A 693 -17.58 23.36 11.40
C PHE A 693 -18.95 23.60 10.73
N GLN A 694 -19.66 24.67 11.10
CA GLN A 694 -20.94 25.02 10.49
C GLN A 694 -20.81 25.42 9.00
N GLN A 695 -19.75 26.13 8.62
CA GLN A 695 -19.45 26.45 7.21
C GLN A 695 -19.21 25.17 6.40
N HIS A 696 -18.41 24.24 6.94
CA HIS A 696 -18.17 22.94 6.30
C HIS A 696 -19.48 22.17 6.13
N LEU A 697 -20.28 22.03 7.19
CA LEU A 697 -21.58 21.35 7.14
C LEU A 697 -22.52 21.94 6.09
N ARG A 698 -22.62 23.28 5.99
CA ARG A 698 -23.43 23.97 4.97
C ARG A 698 -22.90 23.82 3.54
N SER A 699 -21.62 23.49 3.37
CA SER A 699 -20.94 23.49 2.05
C SER A 699 -20.57 22.11 1.54
N CYS A 700 -20.58 21.08 2.40
CA CYS A 700 -20.12 19.74 2.10
C CYS A 700 -21.31 18.80 1.88
N ASN A 701 -21.46 18.28 0.67
CA ASN A 701 -22.49 17.29 0.30
C ASN A 701 -22.08 15.87 0.77
N GLY A 702 -21.72 15.71 2.04
CA GLY A 702 -21.19 14.47 2.61
C GLY A 702 -21.87 14.07 3.90
N ALA A 703 -21.44 12.95 4.48
CA ALA A 703 -21.93 12.53 5.79
C ALA A 703 -21.53 13.55 6.88
N PRO A 704 -22.34 13.71 7.94
CA PRO A 704 -21.90 14.43 9.13
C PRO A 704 -20.66 13.76 9.72
N LEU A 705 -19.80 14.56 10.35
CA LEU A 705 -18.66 14.05 11.11
C LEU A 705 -19.17 13.36 12.39
N ASP A 706 -18.55 12.25 12.77
CA ASP A 706 -18.76 11.68 14.10
C ASP A 706 -17.93 12.39 15.19
N ARG A 707 -18.18 12.06 16.46
CA ARG A 707 -17.50 12.67 17.61
C ARG A 707 -15.99 12.48 17.58
N PHE A 708 -15.52 11.29 17.18
CA PHE A 708 -14.09 10.99 17.13
C PHE A 708 -13.43 11.71 15.94
N GLU A 709 -14.13 11.82 14.81
CA GLU A 709 -13.69 12.63 13.66
C GLU A 709 -13.59 14.13 14.01
N MET A 710 -14.55 14.66 14.76
CA MET A 710 -14.51 16.03 15.29
C MET A 710 -13.34 16.24 16.26
N LEU A 711 -13.14 15.34 17.23
CA LEU A 711 -12.00 15.41 18.16
C LEU A 711 -10.65 15.28 17.44
N PHE A 712 -10.55 14.42 16.43
CA PHE A 712 -9.36 14.29 15.60
C PHE A 712 -9.03 15.59 14.86
N VAL A 713 -10.02 16.29 14.32
CA VAL A 713 -9.84 17.61 13.70
C VAL A 713 -9.37 18.65 14.73
N MET A 714 -9.91 18.63 15.94
CA MET A 714 -9.45 19.49 17.04
C MET A 714 -8.00 19.16 17.44
N ARG A 715 -7.63 17.89 17.58
CA ARG A 715 -6.25 17.46 17.88
C ARG A 715 -5.27 17.88 16.79
N PHE A 716 -5.66 17.79 15.52
CA PHE A 716 -4.87 18.26 14.37
C PHE A 716 -4.56 19.77 14.49
N ILE A 717 -5.57 20.60 14.83
CA ILE A 717 -5.37 22.05 15.05
C ILE A 717 -4.35 22.29 16.16
N LEU A 718 -4.49 21.60 17.29
CA LEU A 718 -3.57 21.75 18.43
C LEU A 718 -2.15 21.29 18.08
N HIS A 719 -1.99 20.15 17.39
CA HIS A 719 -0.69 19.69 16.91
C HIS A 719 -0.04 20.70 15.96
N TRP A 720 -0.79 21.24 14.99
CA TRP A 720 -0.25 22.25 14.08
C TRP A 720 0.12 23.54 14.83
N ALA A 721 -0.66 23.94 15.84
CA ALA A 721 -0.35 25.08 16.70
C ALA A 721 0.93 24.85 17.52
N GLN A 722 1.16 23.62 18.00
CA GLN A 722 2.39 23.21 18.69
C GLN A 722 3.61 23.29 17.78
N GLU A 723 3.57 22.61 16.62
CA GLU A 723 4.67 22.57 15.64
C GLU A 723 5.05 23.95 15.09
N THR A 724 4.09 24.86 15.02
CA THR A 724 4.31 26.23 14.53
C THR A 724 4.68 27.22 15.64
N SER A 725 4.70 26.79 16.90
CA SER A 725 4.81 27.66 18.09
C SER A 725 3.78 28.79 18.08
N SER A 726 2.52 28.47 17.76
CA SER A 726 1.37 29.39 17.73
C SER A 726 0.50 29.31 18.99
N ILE A 727 0.78 28.40 19.92
CA ILE A 727 0.03 28.29 21.19
C ILE A 727 0.34 29.50 22.09
N PRO A 728 -0.66 30.31 22.49
CA PRO A 728 -0.47 31.39 23.45
C PRO A 728 0.06 30.89 24.80
N LEU A 729 0.96 31.64 25.44
CA LEU A 729 1.59 31.25 26.72
C LEU A 729 0.55 30.86 27.79
N GLN A 730 -0.49 31.68 27.94
CA GLN A 730 -1.62 31.48 28.87
C GLN A 730 -2.47 30.22 28.62
N LEU A 731 -2.25 29.51 27.50
CA LEU A 731 -2.99 28.31 27.11
C LEU A 731 -2.13 27.04 27.11
N LYS A 732 -0.82 27.13 27.38
CA LYS A 732 0.10 25.98 27.30
C LYS A 732 -0.30 24.81 28.20
N GLU A 733 -0.71 25.10 29.43
CA GLU A 733 -1.15 24.09 30.40
C GLU A 733 -2.44 23.40 29.96
N LYS A 734 -3.49 24.18 29.64
CA LYS A 734 -4.76 23.64 29.10
C LYS A 734 -4.56 22.84 27.82
N HIS A 735 -3.67 23.29 26.93
CA HIS A 735 -3.28 22.55 25.73
C HIS A 735 -2.61 21.20 26.08
N SER A 736 -1.64 21.20 27.01
CA SER A 736 -0.96 19.98 27.44
C SER A 736 -1.95 18.97 28.03
N MET A 737 -2.83 19.42 28.92
CA MET A 737 -3.91 18.62 29.51
C MET A 737 -4.86 18.07 28.44
N TRP A 738 -5.28 18.88 27.47
CA TRP A 738 -6.15 18.46 26.35
C TRP A 738 -5.48 17.35 25.52
N CYS A 739 -4.22 17.55 25.14
CA CYS A 739 -3.44 16.59 24.36
C CYS A 739 -3.12 15.31 25.13
N HIS A 740 -2.90 15.39 26.44
CA HIS A 740 -2.74 14.22 27.30
C HIS A 740 -4.04 13.41 27.35
N LEU A 741 -5.19 14.04 27.61
CA LEU A 741 -6.50 13.37 27.66
C LEU A 741 -6.85 12.70 26.32
N TYR A 742 -6.62 13.39 25.19
CA TYR A 742 -6.79 12.80 23.86
C TYR A 742 -5.89 11.58 23.65
N THR A 743 -4.64 11.61 24.14
CA THR A 743 -3.70 10.50 24.01
C THR A 743 -4.17 9.29 24.82
N GLN A 744 -4.61 9.48 26.07
CA GLN A 744 -5.24 8.40 26.85
C GLN A 744 -6.49 7.83 26.14
N MET A 745 -7.36 8.70 25.58
CA MET A 745 -8.52 8.27 24.79
C MET A 745 -8.12 7.48 23.54
N SER A 746 -7.04 7.86 22.84
CA SER A 746 -6.49 7.10 21.71
C SER A 746 -6.02 5.71 22.14
N GLU A 747 -5.23 5.62 23.21
CA GLU A 747 -4.69 4.34 23.70
C GLU A 747 -5.80 3.38 24.15
N ILE A 748 -6.87 3.90 24.79
CA ILE A 748 -8.07 3.11 25.11
C ILE A 748 -8.80 2.67 23.84
N SER A 749 -8.99 3.57 22.86
CA SER A 749 -9.67 3.22 21.61
C SER A 749 -8.92 2.18 20.78
N ASP A 750 -7.59 2.15 20.85
CA ASP A 750 -6.75 1.20 20.12
C ASP A 750 -6.68 -0.15 20.87
N ARG A 751 -6.62 -0.16 22.21
CA ARG A 751 -6.68 -1.38 23.03
C ARG A 751 -8.07 -2.04 23.00
N HIS A 752 -9.13 -1.24 22.99
CA HIS A 752 -10.52 -1.67 23.10
C HIS A 752 -11.36 -1.20 21.91
N TYR A 753 -11.07 -1.72 20.72
CA TYR A 753 -11.77 -1.38 19.47
C TYR A 753 -13.30 -1.58 19.52
N ASN A 754 -13.81 -2.41 20.45
CA ASN A 754 -15.24 -2.61 20.70
C ASN A 754 -15.90 -1.52 21.56
N TYR A 755 -15.13 -0.68 22.26
CA TYR A 755 -15.71 0.37 23.10
C TYR A 755 -16.29 1.49 22.23
N MET A 756 -17.59 1.74 22.37
CA MET A 756 -18.31 2.74 21.59
C MET A 756 -18.09 4.16 22.08
N SER A 757 -17.91 4.30 23.39
CA SER A 757 -17.78 5.54 24.13
C SER A 757 -16.71 5.37 25.20
N ILE A 758 -15.89 6.39 25.39
CA ILE A 758 -14.87 6.42 26.45
C ILE A 758 -15.45 7.22 27.61
N HIS A 759 -15.60 6.59 28.76
CA HIS A 759 -16.05 7.22 30.00
C HIS A 759 -14.83 7.74 30.79
N PRO A 760 -14.94 8.79 31.62
CA PRO A 760 -13.87 9.25 32.51
C PRO A 760 -13.22 8.11 33.30
N GLN A 761 -14.02 7.18 33.81
CA GLN A 761 -13.58 6.01 34.59
C GLN A 761 -12.71 5.01 33.79
N HIS A 762 -12.60 5.15 32.47
CA HIS A 762 -11.68 4.35 31.65
C HIS A 762 -10.27 4.96 31.60
N LEU A 763 -10.12 6.23 32.00
CA LEU A 763 -8.87 6.98 31.98
C LEU A 763 -8.06 6.74 33.27
N ALA A 764 -6.75 7.00 33.19
CA ALA A 764 -5.85 6.88 34.32
C ALA A 764 -5.59 8.25 34.98
N GLY A 765 -5.59 8.27 36.32
CA GLY A 765 -5.28 9.46 37.13
C GLY A 765 -6.46 9.90 38.00
N ASP A 766 -6.32 11.05 38.65
CA ASP A 766 -7.43 11.72 39.32
C ASP A 766 -8.37 12.35 38.28
N ILE A 767 -9.61 11.88 38.28
CA ILE A 767 -10.68 12.29 37.36
C ILE A 767 -11.80 13.08 38.06
N ALA A 768 -11.65 13.48 39.33
CA ALA A 768 -12.71 14.19 40.06
C ALA A 768 -13.08 15.52 39.39
N TRP A 769 -12.07 16.32 39.01
CA TRP A 769 -12.24 17.56 38.25
C TRP A 769 -12.89 17.33 36.88
N LEU A 770 -12.55 16.21 36.22
CA LEU A 770 -13.07 15.82 34.92
C LEU A 770 -14.55 15.45 35.02
N GLU A 771 -14.96 14.73 36.07
CA GLU A 771 -16.37 14.46 36.32
C GLU A 771 -17.16 15.74 36.64
N GLU A 772 -16.57 16.71 37.34
CA GLU A 772 -17.21 18.00 37.62
C GLU A 772 -17.44 18.82 36.34
N ASP A 773 -16.42 18.97 35.50
CA ASP A 773 -16.53 19.62 34.18
C ASP A 773 -17.61 18.99 33.30
N LEU A 774 -17.72 17.65 33.33
CA LEU A 774 -18.73 16.92 32.56
C LEU A 774 -20.14 17.09 33.17
N LYS A 775 -20.29 17.08 34.49
CA LYS A 775 -21.57 17.39 35.18
C LYS A 775 -22.03 18.82 34.85
N ALA A 776 -21.12 19.79 34.85
CA ALA A 776 -21.41 21.17 34.44
C ALA A 776 -21.82 21.26 32.96
N ALA A 777 -21.13 20.56 32.06
CA ALA A 777 -21.49 20.48 30.65
C ALA A 777 -22.89 19.87 30.44
N TYR A 778 -23.23 18.77 31.12
CA TYR A 778 -24.57 18.18 31.09
C TYR A 778 -25.64 19.14 31.65
N ALA A 779 -25.37 19.83 32.75
CA ALA A 779 -26.29 20.80 33.34
C ALA A 779 -26.56 21.99 32.39
N SER A 780 -25.59 22.39 31.57
CA SER A 780 -25.77 23.46 30.57
C SER A 780 -26.71 23.08 29.41
N LEU A 781 -26.91 21.77 29.15
CA LEU A 781 -27.80 21.25 28.11
C LEU A 781 -29.27 21.16 28.59
N THR A 782 -29.82 22.30 29.03
CA THR A 782 -31.22 22.38 29.48
C THR A 782 -32.20 22.05 28.35
N GLY A 783 -32.89 20.91 28.46
CA GLY A 783 -34.18 20.66 27.80
C GLY A 783 -34.22 19.69 26.62
N ILE A 784 -33.12 19.36 25.93
CA ILE A 784 -33.17 18.42 24.78
C ILE A 784 -31.90 17.58 24.61
N CYS A 785 -31.83 16.38 25.23
CA CYS A 785 -31.05 15.23 24.75
C CYS A 785 -31.26 13.98 25.63
N SER A 786 -32.32 13.20 25.39
CA SER A 786 -32.17 11.75 25.61
C SER A 786 -31.16 11.22 24.60
N PHE A 787 -30.22 10.36 25.00
CA PHE A 787 -29.27 9.74 24.08
C PHE A 787 -30.02 8.95 22.99
N SER A 788 -30.19 9.53 21.81
CA SER A 788 -30.37 8.73 20.61
C SER A 788 -29.01 8.09 20.31
N GLU A 789 -28.83 6.83 20.68
CA GLU A 789 -27.71 6.04 20.18
C GLU A 789 -27.81 6.02 18.65
N HIS A 790 -26.96 6.80 17.98
CA HIS A 790 -26.95 6.82 16.53
C HIS A 790 -26.46 5.46 16.02
N PRO A 791 -27.05 4.92 14.94
CA PRO A 791 -26.71 3.60 14.44
C PRO A 791 -25.21 3.52 14.11
N ARG A 792 -24.57 2.48 14.64
CA ARG A 792 -23.11 2.31 14.74
C ARG A 792 -22.43 1.90 13.43
N THR A 793 -23.22 1.71 12.38
CA THR A 793 -22.74 1.46 11.02
C THR A 793 -22.35 2.76 10.34
N ALA A 794 -21.41 2.71 9.39
CA ALA A 794 -21.19 3.84 8.50
C ALA A 794 -22.53 4.27 7.90
N MET A 795 -22.85 5.57 7.90
CA MET A 795 -24.04 6.06 7.23
C MET A 795 -23.94 5.69 5.75
N LEU A 796 -24.71 4.67 5.35
CA LEU A 796 -25.01 4.44 3.95
C LEU A 796 -25.53 5.74 3.38
N ASP A 797 -25.06 6.11 2.19
CA ASP A 797 -25.27 7.42 1.60
C ASP A 797 -26.72 7.59 1.12
N LYS A 798 -27.64 7.72 2.09
CA LYS A 798 -29.06 8.04 1.90
C LYS A 798 -29.27 9.49 1.46
N TYR A 799 -28.22 10.30 1.47
CA TYR A 799 -28.27 11.76 1.35
C TYR A 799 -27.48 12.28 0.14
N ARG A 800 -27.73 11.68 -1.03
CA ARG A 800 -27.86 12.54 -2.22
C ARG A 800 -28.93 13.56 -1.86
N MET A 801 -28.61 14.86 -1.87
CA MET A 801 -29.65 15.89 -1.76
C MET A 801 -30.72 15.60 -2.80
N MET A 802 -31.95 15.41 -2.34
CA MET A 802 -33.10 15.39 -3.23
C MET A 802 -33.03 16.63 -4.11
N THR A 803 -33.08 16.41 -5.42
CA THR A 803 -33.36 17.48 -6.39
C THR A 803 -34.64 18.19 -6.01
N GLU A 804 -34.82 19.44 -6.44
CA GLU A 804 -36.08 20.17 -6.19
C GLU A 804 -37.31 19.41 -6.72
N GLU A 805 -37.13 18.55 -7.71
CA GLU A 805 -38.14 17.63 -8.23
C GLU A 805 -38.43 16.47 -7.26
N GLU A 806 -37.40 15.85 -6.69
CA GLU A 806 -37.55 14.80 -5.66
C GLU A 806 -38.15 15.37 -4.36
N LYS A 807 -37.74 16.57 -3.93
CA LYS A 807 -38.34 17.28 -2.78
C LYS A 807 -39.82 17.56 -2.99
N LYS A 808 -40.20 18.10 -4.16
CA LYS A 808 -41.61 18.30 -4.54
C LYS A 808 -42.39 16.98 -4.57
N ARG A 809 -41.76 15.90 -5.00
CA ARG A 809 -42.38 14.57 -5.05
C ARG A 809 -42.63 14.01 -3.66
N GLU A 810 -41.68 14.15 -2.75
CA GLU A 810 -41.81 13.68 -1.36
C GLU A 810 -42.79 14.56 -0.57
N ALA A 811 -42.76 15.89 -0.73
CA ALA A 811 -43.77 16.79 -0.17
C ALA A 811 -45.20 16.46 -0.66
N ASN A 812 -45.37 16.14 -1.94
CA ASN A 812 -46.65 15.69 -2.50
C ASN A 812 -47.10 14.31 -1.96
N LEU A 813 -46.16 13.40 -1.70
CA LEU A 813 -46.43 12.11 -1.05
C LEU A 813 -46.84 12.31 0.42
N GLN A 814 -46.18 13.22 1.12
CA GLN A 814 -46.43 13.51 2.53
C GLN A 814 -47.80 14.20 2.71
N ALA A 815 -48.14 15.15 1.83
CA ALA A 815 -49.47 15.76 1.73
C ALA A 815 -50.59 14.79 1.32
N GLN A 816 -50.27 13.60 0.82
CA GLN A 816 -51.23 12.51 0.56
C GLN A 816 -51.33 11.51 1.73
N THR A 817 -50.38 11.51 2.66
CA THR A 817 -50.36 10.59 3.82
C THR A 817 -50.77 11.23 5.14
N ASP A 818 -50.76 12.56 5.26
CA ASP A 818 -51.30 13.24 6.44
C ASP A 818 -52.83 13.03 6.53
N PRO A 819 -53.34 12.39 7.60
CA PRO A 819 -54.77 12.15 7.74
C PRO A 819 -55.50 13.45 8.07
N ILE A 820 -56.60 13.70 7.37
CA ILE A 820 -57.51 14.81 7.66
C ILE A 820 -58.03 14.65 9.10
N TYR A 821 -57.58 15.52 10.00
CA TYR A 821 -58.09 15.58 11.38
C TYR A 821 -59.57 15.98 11.37
N SER A 822 -60.44 15.01 11.63
CA SER A 822 -61.84 15.29 11.95
C SER A 822 -61.97 15.82 13.38
N GLU A 823 -62.72 16.90 13.57
CA GLU A 823 -63.00 17.51 14.86
C GLU A 823 -63.57 16.52 15.91
N PRO A 824 -63.30 16.73 17.22
CA PRO A 824 -63.74 15.82 18.26
C PRO A 824 -65.25 15.92 18.51
N ARG A 825 -65.99 14.84 18.16
CA ARG A 825 -67.37 14.65 18.66
C ARG A 825 -67.36 14.15 20.10
N LYS A 826 -68.36 14.63 20.86
CA LYS A 826 -68.51 14.45 22.30
C LYS A 826 -68.84 13.01 22.73
N GLU A 827 -68.76 12.84 24.04
CA GLU A 827 -68.80 11.62 24.84
C GLU A 827 -69.91 10.59 24.54
N LYS A 828 -69.59 9.39 25.02
CA LYS A 828 -70.35 8.15 25.06
C LYS A 828 -71.75 8.34 25.67
N ASP A 829 -72.69 7.49 25.25
CA ASP A 829 -73.32 6.61 26.24
C ASP A 829 -73.80 5.26 25.66
N GLN A 830 -73.49 4.22 26.44
CA GLN A 830 -74.20 2.95 26.69
C GLN A 830 -74.84 2.02 25.62
N PHE A 831 -74.47 0.73 25.79
CA PHE A 831 -75.28 -0.51 25.74
C PHE A 831 -75.47 -1.36 24.45
N ASN A 832 -74.76 -2.50 24.48
CA ASN A 832 -75.24 -3.88 24.29
C ASN A 832 -75.36 -4.58 22.91
N PHE A 833 -75.13 -5.91 23.02
CA PHE A 833 -75.37 -7.05 22.12
C PHE A 833 -74.42 -7.37 20.94
N SER A 834 -73.71 -8.49 21.13
CA SER A 834 -73.27 -9.44 20.08
C SER A 834 -74.46 -10.29 19.58
N PRO A 835 -74.28 -11.27 18.65
CA PRO A 835 -73.36 -11.40 17.50
C PRO A 835 -74.13 -11.72 16.18
N ALA A 836 -73.46 -11.87 15.02
CA ALA A 836 -73.61 -13.04 14.10
C ALA A 836 -73.01 -12.86 12.67
N ILE A 837 -72.23 -13.88 12.26
CA ILE A 837 -72.37 -14.66 11.01
C ILE A 837 -72.93 -13.95 9.74
N THR A 838 -72.12 -13.78 8.69
CA THR A 838 -72.24 -14.61 7.45
C THR A 838 -71.13 -14.42 6.41
N LYS A 839 -70.98 -15.47 5.61
CA LYS A 839 -70.09 -15.59 4.44
C LYS A 839 -70.69 -14.89 3.20
N LYS A 840 -69.85 -14.88 2.15
CA LYS A 840 -70.15 -15.15 0.72
C LYS A 840 -70.36 -13.95 -0.24
N LYS A 841 -69.36 -13.86 -1.14
CA LYS A 841 -69.49 -14.00 -2.61
C LYS A 841 -70.17 -12.90 -3.43
N SER A 842 -69.36 -12.37 -4.37
CA SER A 842 -69.49 -12.62 -5.83
C SER A 842 -69.76 -11.40 -6.72
N THR A 843 -69.09 -11.45 -7.88
CA THR A 843 -69.47 -10.89 -9.20
C THR A 843 -69.60 -9.36 -9.35
N ARG A 844 -69.29 -8.69 -10.47
CA ARG A 844 -68.63 -8.91 -11.79
C ARG A 844 -69.29 -7.88 -12.73
N SER A 845 -68.59 -7.39 -13.76
CA SER A 845 -69.12 -6.47 -14.82
C SER A 845 -69.50 -5.06 -14.30
N ILE A 846 -69.71 -3.98 -15.06
CA ILE A 846 -70.10 -3.69 -16.46
C ILE A 846 -69.58 -2.24 -16.77
N ILE A 847 -69.27 -1.71 -17.97
CA ILE A 847 -68.95 -2.20 -19.33
C ILE A 847 -68.57 -0.98 -20.24
N ARG A 848 -67.87 -1.19 -21.40
CA ARG A 848 -67.80 -0.29 -22.59
C ARG A 848 -67.07 1.09 -22.47
N SER A 849 -66.59 1.75 -23.54
CA SER A 849 -66.28 1.36 -24.95
C SER A 849 -65.67 2.52 -25.77
N LYS A 850 -65.16 2.18 -26.97
CA LYS A 850 -64.94 2.99 -28.19
C LYS A 850 -63.65 3.85 -28.26
N GLU A 851 -62.88 3.99 -29.35
CA GLU A 851 -62.83 3.47 -30.76
C GLU A 851 -62.75 4.62 -31.80
N LYS A 852 -61.62 4.66 -32.53
CA LYS A 852 -61.37 5.15 -33.91
C LYS A 852 -59.84 5.06 -34.13
N VAL A 853 -59.27 4.22 -35.01
CA VAL A 853 -59.41 4.05 -36.47
C VAL A 853 -58.86 5.24 -37.26
N ILE A 854 -57.71 5.04 -37.93
CA ILE A 854 -57.52 5.17 -39.40
C ILE A 854 -56.21 4.43 -39.81
N SER A 855 -56.24 3.85 -41.01
CA SER A 855 -55.26 2.96 -41.65
C SER A 855 -54.25 3.67 -42.57
N LYS A 856 -53.11 3.02 -42.90
CA LYS A 856 -52.83 2.52 -44.28
C LYS A 856 -51.45 1.85 -44.47
N ASP A 857 -51.51 0.58 -44.86
CA ASP A 857 -50.85 -0.11 -45.98
C ASP A 857 -49.46 0.33 -46.49
N LYS A 858 -48.53 -0.64 -46.60
CA LYS A 858 -48.21 -1.23 -47.92
C LYS A 858 -47.44 -2.55 -47.83
N GLU A 859 -47.89 -3.52 -48.62
CA GLU A 859 -47.18 -4.76 -48.97
C GLU A 859 -46.14 -4.50 -50.08
N THR A 860 -45.13 -5.36 -50.22
CA THR A 860 -45.06 -6.30 -51.35
C THR A 860 -43.95 -7.34 -51.17
N SER A 861 -44.20 -8.53 -51.71
CA SER A 861 -43.36 -9.74 -51.70
C SER A 861 -42.86 -10.07 -53.11
N ILE A 862 -42.44 -11.34 -53.35
CA ILE A 862 -42.13 -11.99 -54.66
C ILE A 862 -40.65 -11.77 -55.09
N GLU A 863 -39.88 -12.75 -55.61
CA GLU A 863 -40.20 -14.09 -56.19
C GLU A 863 -39.19 -15.19 -55.78
N ALA A 864 -39.49 -16.44 -56.14
CA ALA A 864 -38.58 -17.60 -56.09
C ALA A 864 -38.40 -18.19 -57.51
N ASN A 865 -37.40 -19.08 -57.70
CA ASN A 865 -37.18 -20.08 -58.78
C ASN A 865 -35.68 -20.25 -59.11
N ASP A 866 -35.15 -21.39 -59.59
CA ASP A 866 -35.54 -22.80 -59.44
C ASP A 866 -34.38 -23.74 -59.88
N LEU A 867 -34.41 -25.00 -59.42
CA LEU A 867 -33.91 -26.27 -60.00
C LEU A 867 -32.53 -26.50 -60.71
N SER A 868 -32.09 -27.77 -60.53
CA SER A 868 -31.26 -28.66 -61.38
C SER A 868 -29.76 -28.81 -61.03
N LYS A 869 -29.28 -29.99 -60.60
CA LYS A 869 -28.80 -31.21 -61.36
C LYS A 869 -27.25 -31.18 -61.53
N GLU A 870 -26.48 -32.27 -61.60
CA GLU A 870 -26.61 -33.73 -61.32
C GLU A 870 -25.17 -34.32 -61.21
N ASP A 871 -25.04 -35.63 -60.93
CA ASP A 871 -23.84 -36.49 -61.05
C ASP A 871 -22.66 -36.29 -60.07
N ASN A 872 -22.05 -37.29 -59.41
CA ASN A 872 -21.75 -38.74 -59.60
C ASN A 872 -20.26 -39.00 -59.90
N VAL A 873 -19.80 -40.22 -59.51
CA VAL A 873 -18.45 -40.85 -59.60
C VAL A 873 -17.70 -40.85 -58.25
N LYS A 874 -17.10 -41.93 -57.72
CA LYS A 874 -17.20 -43.42 -57.83
C LYS A 874 -15.92 -43.93 -57.11
N GLU A 875 -16.01 -45.05 -56.35
CA GLU A 875 -14.89 -45.99 -56.05
C GLU A 875 -13.60 -45.40 -55.39
N GLU A 876 -12.72 -46.12 -54.71
CA GLU A 876 -12.54 -47.57 -54.53
C GLU A 876 -11.96 -47.89 -53.13
N SER A 877 -12.10 -49.15 -52.76
CA SER A 877 -11.55 -49.89 -51.61
C SER A 877 -10.03 -49.82 -51.40
N LEU A 878 -9.56 -50.10 -50.17
CA LEU A 878 -8.81 -51.35 -49.87
C LEU A 878 -8.53 -51.57 -48.37
N GLU A 879 -8.37 -52.84 -48.01
CA GLU A 879 -7.99 -53.32 -46.69
C GLU A 879 -6.49 -53.14 -46.41
N GLU A 880 -6.07 -53.07 -45.14
CA GLU A 880 -5.13 -54.06 -44.62
C GLU A 880 -5.08 -54.08 -43.08
N LYS A 881 -5.09 -55.30 -42.51
CA LYS A 881 -4.62 -55.58 -41.15
C LYS A 881 -3.12 -55.86 -41.22
N PRO A 882 -2.38 -55.70 -40.10
CA PRO A 882 -1.83 -56.95 -39.55
C PRO A 882 -1.94 -57.12 -38.04
N LYS A 883 -1.88 -58.39 -37.68
CA LYS A 883 -1.95 -58.97 -36.34
C LYS A 883 -0.71 -58.68 -35.49
N SER A 884 -0.95 -58.51 -34.18
CA SER A 884 -0.19 -59.07 -33.04
C SER A 884 1.35 -59.19 -33.08
N ARG A 885 1.99 -58.68 -32.02
CA ARG A 885 2.96 -59.50 -31.26
C ARG A 885 3.09 -59.05 -29.81
N SER A 886 2.57 -59.87 -28.91
CA SER A 886 2.94 -59.86 -27.49
C SER A 886 4.33 -60.50 -27.34
N VAL A 887 5.27 -59.82 -26.67
CA VAL A 887 6.53 -60.41 -26.25
C VAL A 887 6.66 -60.21 -24.74
N THR A 888 6.43 -61.30 -24.01
CA THR A 888 6.85 -61.44 -22.62
C THR A 888 8.21 -62.13 -22.65
N ILE A 889 9.23 -61.56 -22.01
CA ILE A 889 10.48 -62.28 -21.71
C ILE A 889 10.73 -62.12 -20.22
N GLU A 890 10.80 -63.27 -19.56
CA GLU A 890 11.15 -63.41 -18.15
C GLU A 890 12.67 -63.39 -17.93
N SER A 891 13.03 -63.38 -16.64
CA SER A 891 14.31 -63.87 -16.11
C SER A 891 15.54 -62.96 -16.33
N SER A 892 16.54 -62.97 -15.47
CA SER A 892 16.72 -63.78 -14.25
C SER A 892 17.54 -63.01 -13.21
N SER A 893 17.35 -63.37 -11.93
CA SER A 893 18.38 -63.75 -10.93
C SER A 893 19.64 -62.85 -10.70
N ARG A 894 20.27 -62.80 -9.52
CA ARG A 894 20.29 -63.74 -8.36
C ARG A 894 20.92 -63.06 -7.13
N GLU A 895 20.83 -63.77 -5.99
CA GLU A 895 21.73 -63.67 -4.80
C GLU A 895 21.66 -62.44 -3.88
N GLY A 896 21.85 -62.68 -2.57
CA GLY A 896 21.88 -61.61 -1.54
C GLY A 896 21.41 -61.97 -0.11
N VAL A 897 21.40 -63.25 0.28
CA VAL A 897 20.91 -63.74 1.59
C VAL A 897 21.66 -63.11 2.79
N LYS A 898 20.92 -62.54 3.77
CA LYS A 898 20.94 -62.98 5.20
C LYS A 898 20.03 -62.16 6.13
N HIS A 899 19.30 -62.88 6.99
CA HIS A 899 18.71 -62.35 8.22
C HIS A 899 19.81 -62.00 9.25
N ASP A 900 19.55 -61.04 10.15
CA ASP A 900 19.53 -61.42 11.57
C ASP A 900 18.63 -60.53 12.45
N LYS A 901 18.37 -61.06 13.64
CA LYS A 901 17.29 -60.80 14.60
C LYS A 901 17.18 -59.40 15.22
N SER A 902 15.97 -59.09 15.65
CA SER A 902 15.65 -58.23 16.80
C SER A 902 16.35 -58.73 18.08
N PRO A 903 16.64 -57.87 19.08
CA PRO A 903 15.67 -57.85 20.18
C PRO A 903 15.48 -56.50 20.90
N GLU A 904 14.41 -56.52 21.70
CA GLU A 904 14.28 -55.97 23.06
C GLU A 904 13.71 -54.57 23.34
N LYS A 905 12.71 -54.62 24.23
CA LYS A 905 12.08 -53.50 24.94
C LYS A 905 12.98 -53.06 26.08
N LYS A 906 12.99 -51.75 26.39
CA LYS A 906 13.02 -51.29 27.79
C LYS A 906 12.02 -50.17 28.02
N HIS A 907 11.20 -50.33 29.05
CA HIS A 907 10.54 -49.21 29.72
C HIS A 907 11.61 -48.32 30.37
N LEU A 908 11.35 -47.02 30.44
CA LEU A 908 11.78 -46.22 31.59
C LEU A 908 10.69 -45.22 31.96
N GLN A 909 10.63 -44.87 33.24
CA GLN A 909 9.56 -44.08 33.85
C GLN A 909 9.72 -42.59 33.55
N ILE A 910 8.58 -41.89 33.54
CA ILE A 910 8.53 -40.43 33.70
C ILE A 910 8.59 -40.14 35.20
N THR A 911 9.49 -39.25 35.60
CA THR A 911 9.47 -38.56 36.90
C THR A 911 9.30 -37.07 36.65
N ASP A 912 8.61 -36.39 37.57
CA ASP A 912 8.21 -34.99 37.47
C ASP A 912 9.38 -34.01 37.30
N TYR A 913 9.17 -32.96 36.50
CA TYR A 913 9.42 -31.54 36.84
C TYR A 913 8.75 -30.59 35.84
#